data_AF-A0A7X7GWK9-F1
#
_entry.id   AF-A0A7X7GWK9-F1
#
_cell.length_a   1.000
_cell.length_b   1.000
_cell.length_c   1.000
_cell.angle_alpha   90.00
_cell.angle_beta   90.00
_cell.angle_gamma   90.00
#
_symmetry.space_group_name_H-M   'P 1'
#
loop_
_entity.id
_entity.type
_entity.pdbx_description
1 polymer ?
#
loop_
_entity_poly.entity_id
_entity_poly.type
_entity_poly.pdbx_seq_one_letter_code
_entity_poly.pdbx_strand_id
1 'polypeptide(L)'
;MVSSLAHPDDAARFLEACRESSEVMHARLGELLERLDDPARRAPAARLLHAVVGEAERAAHAPFSVTRLSLPGHRLRLLQLPSVFAPEQWSFTFYEGLRRIPHADFEGRVVAELGSGNGWISLALARFGLPRKVYGLDINPRAVLSARLNAHLDASAPDGSLLVDSTGKSLLDRIEFHVSDVLTWCRERRLTFDHIIGCIPQVLDPTLGRELDTHARSDGFLHALSNYCGRQGFVEDRFGLGLMARVLEESIELLAPGGKVTFNLGGRPGRALLRRLFERRGYRVSEIWRTRAPQAEDTDIQSLVEIEARTDHRFEFFLGPQSEESVGARTAAAFAAAGGTIYHSIHVYQGALEHSQQVKALFAVLRDPVFQDAHGAIDLAFGDEHVAEEKLSFLVELADWLARPRGFPYAQTAGLSEFREHLASYLASYFQAPIAPDALIATPTRAAALVALLLHHRPPRALIDRELATLLLGPELGTSTTRWGGTEVLEAPRSLELCRQLLERLRPGLLVVALTSPESQSLDSIRLLVETARTTNTTLVLDVSAGFELSSAPAQHPALRLLAEQPLPEHVTLLCGLVKDDVYRDLELSVLVSENAATLSALADVAELTYSRPPLLVQRYYARILADLLSFRIQGTGGTPRRPRAPERPPPPTATERPAALALPGDPARADVLRLDYGENSLSAPTCLRAHLLEAFARRQLDEAESDVRPELIALLEARFGLQDIAAERLHVAGGTAPLFTSLMLACAAAGGTLLLPQGAYGYFEGCARLVGASVRPIVTARSDDYKVTPAALTAAIDECAAPHWLYLNAPIVNPTGAAYSAAELAELLRIASAARVKVILDTVFTGLDHAPRHTGANTTPEQLAGASQPAPLGDLSAPTELVVLGGVSKELAAGGLRFGYGYASTPDLSRALAGSAAFGVPHPTLRFALKRTLAQLLDPDARTRRELDEQRALLARRAALLCDVLRECGWDPIEPQGGLFVVARPGYGARTVELVTPDGPRSFHLGAGGLVEALFATTGLLVNGPAWTGIPEHHRFVLSVPQEVFDGALAALRRFHRLVEDADRDAMDKAP
;
A
#
# COMPACT_ATOMS: atom_id res chain seq x y z
N MET A 1 61.14 29.14 26.07
CA MET A 1 61.02 30.61 26.15
C MET A 1 59.53 30.94 26.11
N VAL A 2 58.94 31.06 27.28
CA VAL A 2 57.51 31.28 27.50
C VAL A 2 57.42 32.50 28.40
N SER A 3 56.98 33.65 27.86
CA SER A 3 56.50 34.82 28.60
C SER A 3 56.26 35.97 27.61
N SER A 4 55.09 36.61 27.71
CA SER A 4 54.62 37.77 26.93
C SER A 4 54.17 37.53 25.49
N LEU A 5 52.96 37.00 25.31
CA LEU A 5 52.18 37.10 24.06
C LEU A 5 50.89 37.86 24.37
N ALA A 6 50.98 39.19 24.36
CA ALA A 6 49.87 40.15 24.37
C ALA A 6 50.41 41.58 24.20
N HIS A 7 51.48 41.79 23.41
CA HIS A 7 51.91 43.15 23.07
C HIS A 7 51.02 43.67 21.92
N PRO A 8 50.63 44.96 21.88
CA PRO A 8 49.91 45.54 20.73
C PRO A 8 50.59 45.24 19.37
N ASP A 9 51.93 45.13 19.38
CA ASP A 9 52.73 44.80 18.20
C ASP A 9 52.45 43.39 17.65
N ASP A 10 52.07 42.42 18.49
CA ASP A 10 51.75 41.05 18.05
C ASP A 10 50.40 41.01 17.32
N ALA A 11 49.43 41.80 17.76
CA ALA A 11 48.13 41.94 17.12
C ALA A 11 48.24 42.66 15.77
N ALA A 12 49.01 43.75 15.71
CA ALA A 12 49.28 44.47 14.47
C ALA A 12 50.02 43.60 13.44
N ARG A 13 51.03 42.82 13.87
CA ARG A 13 51.73 41.85 12.99
C ARG A 13 50.81 40.74 12.51
N PHE A 14 49.93 40.24 13.37
CA PHE A 14 48.94 39.22 12.99
C PHE A 14 47.99 39.75 11.91
N LEU A 15 47.47 40.97 12.07
CA LEU A 15 46.60 41.60 11.07
C LEU A 15 47.31 41.90 9.76
N GLU A 16 48.58 42.35 9.81
CA GLU A 16 49.36 42.59 8.60
C GLU A 16 49.61 41.29 7.82
N ALA A 17 49.92 40.19 8.49
CA ALA A 17 50.04 38.87 7.86
C ALA A 17 48.72 38.42 7.20
N CYS A 18 47.58 38.71 7.82
CA CYS A 18 46.26 38.41 7.26
C CYS A 18 45.91 39.25 6.02
N ARG A 19 46.63 40.33 5.71
CA ARG A 19 46.38 41.15 4.51
C ARG A 19 46.95 40.55 3.23
N GLU A 20 47.86 39.59 3.32
CA GLU A 20 48.51 38.99 2.14
C GLU A 20 47.50 38.36 1.17
N SER A 21 46.57 37.57 1.69
CA SER A 21 45.46 37.00 0.92
C SER A 21 44.39 36.43 1.86
N SER A 22 43.20 36.18 1.31
CA SER A 22 42.11 35.56 2.06
C SER A 22 42.42 34.12 2.50
N GLU A 23 43.24 33.37 1.74
CA GLU A 23 43.71 32.05 2.17
C GLU A 23 44.72 32.13 3.33
N VAL A 24 45.65 33.10 3.30
CA VAL A 24 46.60 33.31 4.40
C VAL A 24 45.87 33.73 5.66
N MET A 25 44.90 34.65 5.56
CA MET A 25 44.03 35.01 6.68
C MET A 25 43.34 33.79 7.27
N HIS A 26 42.73 32.95 6.42
CA HIS A 26 42.05 31.74 6.86
C HIS A 26 43.00 30.77 7.58
N ALA A 27 44.19 30.53 7.04
CA ALA A 27 45.19 29.66 7.66
C ALA A 27 45.65 30.20 9.03
N ARG A 28 45.93 31.51 9.13
CA ARG A 28 46.36 32.15 10.39
C ARG A 28 45.28 32.13 11.46
N LEU A 29 44.04 32.39 11.08
CA LEU A 29 42.89 32.28 11.97
C LEU A 29 42.64 30.81 12.39
N GLY A 30 42.90 29.85 11.51
CA GLY A 30 42.89 28.42 11.82
C GLY A 30 43.97 28.04 12.86
N GLU A 31 45.21 28.46 12.67
CA GLU A 31 46.31 28.25 13.63
C GLU A 31 46.00 28.88 15.00
N LEU A 32 45.34 30.04 15.02
CA LEU A 32 44.89 30.68 16.26
C LEU A 32 43.80 29.84 16.94
N LEU A 33 42.83 29.34 16.17
CA LEU A 33 41.76 28.49 16.68
C LEU A 33 42.29 27.18 17.29
N GLU A 34 43.26 26.51 16.66
CA GLU A 34 43.90 25.31 17.22
C GLU A 34 44.52 25.57 18.60
N ARG A 35 45.10 26.76 18.81
CA ARG A 35 45.65 27.16 20.12
C ARG A 35 44.55 27.50 21.13
N LEU A 36 43.41 28.02 20.68
CA LEU A 36 42.24 28.31 21.51
C LEU A 36 41.54 27.02 21.97
N ASP A 37 41.49 26.01 21.12
CA ASP A 37 40.89 24.72 21.45
C ASP A 37 41.72 23.96 22.50
N ASP A 38 43.04 24.07 22.46
CA ASP A 38 43.95 23.46 23.44
C ASP A 38 43.85 24.15 24.83
N PRO A 39 43.36 23.45 25.88
CA PRO A 39 43.23 24.02 27.23
C PRO A 39 44.53 24.63 27.78
N ALA A 40 45.70 24.07 27.44
CA ALA A 40 46.99 24.55 27.94
C ALA A 40 47.44 25.86 27.26
N ARG A 41 46.96 26.13 26.04
CA ARG A 41 47.33 27.30 25.22
C ARG A 41 46.20 28.33 25.10
N ARG A 42 45.01 28.01 25.56
CA ARG A 42 43.78 28.82 25.41
C ARG A 42 43.90 30.22 25.98
N ALA A 43 44.29 30.40 27.25
CA ALA A 43 44.30 31.73 27.86
C ALA A 43 45.26 32.71 27.15
N PRO A 44 46.51 32.33 26.79
CA PRO A 44 47.35 33.14 25.91
C PRO A 44 46.75 33.42 24.53
N ALA A 45 46.15 32.42 23.89
CA ALA A 45 45.53 32.59 22.57
C ALA A 45 44.29 33.51 22.61
N ALA A 46 43.50 33.45 23.67
CA ALA A 46 42.34 34.29 23.89
C ALA A 46 42.73 35.76 24.06
N ARG A 47 43.81 36.05 24.80
CA ARG A 47 44.38 37.41 24.88
C ARG A 47 44.78 37.95 23.52
N LEU A 48 45.44 37.11 22.69
CA LEU A 48 45.79 37.48 21.33
C LEU A 48 44.54 37.73 20.48
N LEU A 49 43.52 36.88 20.56
CA LEU A 49 42.25 37.07 19.84
C LEU A 49 41.58 38.41 20.22
N HIS A 50 41.48 38.72 21.52
CA HIS A 50 40.93 40.01 21.99
C HIS A 50 41.73 41.21 21.49
N ALA A 51 43.07 41.12 21.50
CA ALA A 51 43.96 42.17 21.00
C ALA A 51 43.83 42.35 19.47
N VAL A 52 43.80 41.26 18.71
CA VAL A 52 43.60 41.25 17.25
C VAL A 52 42.26 41.88 16.87
N VAL A 53 41.17 41.49 17.53
CA VAL A 53 39.83 42.07 17.29
C VAL A 53 39.81 43.55 17.68
N GLY A 54 40.41 43.93 18.81
CA GLY A 54 40.49 45.32 19.24
C GLY A 54 41.35 46.22 18.34
N GLU A 55 42.35 45.66 17.67
CA GLU A 55 43.15 46.35 16.65
C GLU A 55 42.39 46.46 15.32
N ALA A 56 41.69 45.39 14.91
CA ALA A 56 40.83 45.40 13.72
C ALA A 56 39.70 46.44 13.83
N GLU A 57 39.13 46.65 15.02
CA GLU A 57 38.14 47.70 15.29
C GLU A 57 38.70 49.13 15.11
N ARG A 58 40.02 49.32 15.27
CA ARG A 58 40.69 50.63 15.15
C ARG A 58 41.31 50.87 13.78
N ALA A 59 41.57 49.82 13.00
CA ALA A 59 42.21 49.91 11.70
C ALA A 59 41.23 50.39 10.60
N ALA A 60 41.65 51.34 9.78
CA ALA A 60 40.84 51.86 8.66
C ALA A 60 40.54 50.82 7.56
N HIS A 61 41.45 49.86 7.37
CA HIS A 61 41.35 48.78 6.37
C HIS A 61 41.79 47.44 6.99
N ALA A 62 40.93 46.85 7.82
CA ALA A 62 41.15 45.52 8.40
C ALA A 62 40.80 44.41 7.38
N PRO A 63 41.49 43.25 7.42
CA PRO A 63 41.21 42.11 6.53
C PRO A 63 39.84 41.43 6.80
N PHE A 64 39.25 41.70 7.96
CA PHE A 64 37.89 41.30 8.34
C PHE A 64 37.25 42.42 9.18
N SER A 65 35.92 42.46 9.25
CA SER A 65 35.21 43.46 10.04
C SER A 65 34.85 42.93 11.42
N VAL A 66 34.57 43.86 12.35
CA VAL A 66 34.10 43.53 13.70
C VAL A 66 32.76 44.21 13.93
N THR A 67 31.73 43.41 14.18
CA THR A 67 30.37 43.89 14.41
C THR A 67 30.06 43.82 15.91
N ARG A 68 29.56 44.93 16.46
CA ARG A 68 29.06 44.97 17.85
C ARG A 68 27.55 44.87 17.84
N LEU A 69 27.02 43.76 18.34
CA LEU A 69 25.58 43.52 18.40
C LEU A 69 25.07 43.77 19.82
N SER A 70 24.14 44.71 19.98
CA SER A 70 23.49 44.99 21.27
C SER A 70 22.18 44.23 21.34
N LEU A 71 22.11 43.24 22.22
CA LEU A 71 20.94 42.41 22.46
C LEU A 71 20.35 42.70 23.85
N PRO A 72 19.06 42.38 24.10
CA PRO A 72 18.50 42.49 25.44
C PRO A 72 19.33 41.72 26.48
N GLY A 73 19.96 42.45 27.42
CA GLY A 73 20.73 41.89 28.53
C GLY A 73 22.19 41.51 28.22
N HIS A 74 22.67 41.63 26.98
CA HIS A 74 24.05 41.27 26.63
C HIS A 74 24.54 41.98 25.34
N ARG A 75 25.86 42.03 25.17
CA ARG A 75 26.51 42.54 23.95
C ARG A 75 27.42 41.46 23.40
N LEU A 76 27.37 41.24 22.09
CA LEU A 76 28.27 40.34 21.38
C LEU A 76 29.29 41.15 20.57
N ARG A 77 30.52 40.67 20.52
CA ARG A 77 31.56 41.18 19.61
C ARG A 77 31.83 40.09 18.58
N LEU A 78 31.50 40.35 17.33
CA LEU A 78 31.55 39.34 16.28
C LEU A 78 32.66 39.71 15.29
N LEU A 79 33.65 38.85 15.17
CA LEU A 79 34.55 38.81 14.03
C LEU A 79 33.75 38.33 12.80
N GLN A 80 33.82 39.10 11.72
CA GLN A 80 33.06 38.90 10.50
C GLN A 80 34.00 38.80 9.30
N LEU A 81 34.11 37.59 8.73
CA LEU A 81 34.89 37.36 7.52
C LEU A 81 34.13 37.85 6.27
N PRO A 82 34.84 38.32 5.21
CA PRO A 82 34.20 38.81 3.98
C PRO A 82 33.28 37.81 3.28
N SER A 83 33.55 36.52 3.42
CA SER A 83 32.79 35.42 2.82
C SER A 83 31.65 34.88 3.70
N VAL A 84 31.32 35.56 4.80
CA VAL A 84 30.25 35.18 5.75
C VAL A 84 29.23 36.31 5.81
N PHE A 85 27.95 35.99 5.94
CA PHE A 85 26.88 37.00 6.08
C PHE A 85 26.99 37.75 7.41
N ALA A 86 26.79 39.06 7.37
CA ALA A 86 26.65 39.89 8.56
C ALA A 86 25.24 39.77 9.15
N PRO A 87 25.05 40.03 10.45
CA PRO A 87 23.71 40.07 11.04
C PRO A 87 22.81 41.08 10.32
N GLU A 88 21.70 40.59 9.77
CA GLU A 88 20.75 41.35 8.94
C GLU A 88 19.29 41.10 9.34
N GLN A 89 18.36 41.77 8.67
CA GLN A 89 16.93 41.78 9.01
C GLN A 89 16.32 40.37 9.13
N TRP A 90 16.73 39.41 8.29
CA TRP A 90 16.29 38.01 8.38
C TRP A 90 16.68 37.38 9.70
N SER A 91 17.96 37.47 10.05
CA SER A 91 18.51 36.93 11.29
C SER A 91 17.99 37.66 12.54
N PHE A 92 17.70 38.97 12.47
CA PHE A 92 17.04 39.71 13.56
C PHE A 92 15.60 39.25 13.78
N THR A 93 14.84 39.07 12.71
CA THR A 93 13.48 38.52 12.77
C THR A 93 13.47 37.15 13.41
N PHE A 94 14.44 36.31 13.04
CA PHE A 94 14.58 34.98 13.62
C PHE A 94 14.87 35.05 15.12
N TYR A 95 15.83 35.86 15.56
CA TYR A 95 16.12 36.08 16.99
C TYR A 95 14.89 36.59 17.76
N GLU A 96 14.15 37.55 17.20
CA GLU A 96 12.91 38.05 17.78
C GLU A 96 11.86 36.95 17.94
N GLY A 97 11.75 36.05 16.96
CA GLY A 97 10.89 34.88 17.04
C GLY A 97 11.34 33.91 18.13
N LEU A 98 12.63 33.55 18.18
CA LEU A 98 13.19 32.66 19.20
C LEU A 98 12.96 33.20 20.63
N ARG A 99 13.05 34.52 20.82
CA ARG A 99 12.78 35.20 22.11
C ARG A 99 11.32 35.13 22.57
N ARG A 100 10.38 34.80 21.67
CA ARG A 100 8.95 34.62 21.97
C ARG A 100 8.61 33.16 22.30
N ILE A 101 9.52 32.23 22.02
CA ILE A 101 9.36 30.82 22.38
C ILE A 101 9.60 30.66 23.89
N PRO A 102 8.82 29.82 24.60
CA PRO A 102 8.99 29.58 26.03
C PRO A 102 10.42 29.14 26.39
N HIS A 103 10.96 29.66 27.49
CA HIS A 103 12.33 29.33 27.95
C HIS A 103 12.57 27.82 28.10
N ALA A 104 11.54 27.08 28.53
CA ALA A 104 11.59 25.62 28.73
C ALA A 104 11.84 24.81 27.45
N ASP A 105 11.63 25.39 26.26
CA ASP A 105 11.96 24.77 24.97
C ASP A 105 13.47 24.77 24.69
N PHE A 106 14.25 25.57 25.41
CA PHE A 106 15.71 25.66 25.27
C PHE A 106 16.47 25.20 26.51
N GLU A 107 15.97 25.48 27.70
CA GLU A 107 16.67 25.20 28.95
C GLU A 107 17.00 23.71 29.12
N GLY A 108 18.29 23.39 29.27
CA GLY A 108 18.75 22.01 29.41
C GLY A 108 18.56 21.12 28.17
N ARG A 109 18.11 21.69 27.03
CA ARG A 109 17.85 20.98 25.78
C ARG A 109 19.09 20.87 24.89
N VAL A 110 19.07 19.91 23.97
CA VAL A 110 20.04 19.79 22.88
C VAL A 110 19.46 20.43 21.64
N VAL A 111 20.14 21.45 21.12
CA VAL A 111 19.68 22.25 19.98
C VAL A 111 20.64 22.09 18.81
N ALA A 112 20.11 21.94 17.59
CA ALA A 112 20.88 22.14 16.36
C ALA A 112 20.48 23.48 15.73
N GLU A 113 21.44 24.29 15.32
CA GLU A 113 21.21 25.50 14.53
C GLU A 113 21.71 25.30 13.10
N LEU A 114 20.83 25.42 12.12
CA LEU A 114 21.15 25.36 10.69
C LEU A 114 21.35 26.77 10.11
N GLY A 115 22.44 26.95 9.36
CA GLY A 115 22.82 28.25 8.80
C GLY A 115 23.42 29.16 9.86
N SER A 116 24.31 28.62 10.70
CA SER A 116 24.84 29.35 11.87
C SER A 116 25.68 30.59 11.51
N GLY A 117 26.19 30.69 10.28
CA GLY A 117 26.93 31.87 9.81
C GLY A 117 28.14 32.16 10.71
N ASN A 118 28.21 33.38 11.25
CA ASN A 118 29.25 33.77 12.21
C ASN A 118 28.98 33.33 13.67
N GLY A 119 27.93 32.52 13.91
CA GLY A 119 27.58 31.93 15.19
C GLY A 119 26.76 32.81 16.15
N TRP A 120 26.34 34.02 15.74
CA TRP A 120 25.77 34.98 16.69
C TRP A 120 24.42 34.54 17.31
N ILE A 121 23.57 33.83 16.57
CA ILE A 121 22.30 33.29 17.07
C ILE A 121 22.58 32.18 18.09
N SER A 122 23.46 31.23 17.78
CA SER A 122 23.96 30.21 18.75
C SER A 122 24.46 30.86 20.03
N LEU A 123 25.27 31.91 19.93
CA LEU A 123 25.82 32.64 21.09
C LEU A 123 24.73 33.32 21.90
N ALA A 124 23.79 33.98 21.23
CA ALA A 124 22.66 34.64 21.89
C ALA A 124 21.77 33.60 22.59
N LEU A 125 21.43 32.51 21.91
CA LEU A 125 20.62 31.40 22.43
C LEU A 125 21.27 30.76 23.65
N ALA A 126 22.59 30.51 23.60
CA ALA A 126 23.31 29.96 24.74
C ALA A 126 23.23 30.85 25.99
N ARG A 127 23.13 32.17 25.81
CA ARG A 127 22.99 33.15 26.91
C ARG A 127 21.57 33.27 27.44
N PHE A 128 20.57 33.39 26.58
CA PHE A 128 19.18 33.63 27.03
C PHE A 128 18.37 32.35 27.28
N GLY A 129 18.73 31.23 26.63
CA GLY A 129 17.98 29.97 26.69
C GLY A 129 18.66 28.86 27.48
N LEU A 130 19.93 29.04 27.88
CA LEU A 130 20.71 28.09 28.69
C LEU A 130 20.61 26.60 28.26
N PRO A 131 20.72 26.27 26.96
CA PRO A 131 20.66 24.89 26.47
C PRO A 131 21.79 24.03 27.01
N ARG A 132 21.55 22.73 27.14
CA ARG A 132 22.60 21.76 27.50
C ARG A 132 23.71 21.77 26.48
N LYS A 133 23.35 21.83 25.20
CA LYS A 133 24.29 21.90 24.07
C LYS A 133 23.62 22.50 22.83
N VAL A 134 24.35 23.30 22.07
CA VAL A 134 23.99 23.83 20.74
C VAL A 134 25.03 23.36 19.73
N TYR A 135 24.56 22.75 18.65
CA TYR A 135 25.36 22.35 17.49
C TYR A 135 25.07 23.31 16.35
N GLY A 136 25.95 24.28 16.10
CA GLY A 136 25.84 25.18 14.96
C GLY A 136 26.39 24.52 13.70
N LEU A 137 25.61 24.55 12.63
CA LEU A 137 25.88 23.85 11.39
C LEU A 137 25.90 24.87 10.25
N ASP A 138 26.93 24.81 9.42
CA ASP A 138 27.03 25.63 8.23
C ASP A 138 27.79 24.88 7.12
N ILE A 139 27.38 25.08 5.87
CA ILE A 139 28.06 24.46 4.72
C ILE A 139 29.39 25.18 4.42
N ASN A 140 29.49 26.47 4.78
CA ASN A 140 30.66 27.30 4.52
C ASN A 140 31.71 27.09 5.63
N PRO A 141 32.88 26.49 5.32
CA PRO A 141 33.91 26.24 6.33
C PRO A 141 34.47 27.52 6.97
N ARG A 142 34.39 28.67 6.27
CA ARG A 142 34.81 29.96 6.84
C ARG A 142 33.78 30.54 7.81
N ALA A 143 32.50 30.26 7.60
CA ALA A 143 31.45 30.59 8.57
C ALA A 143 31.70 29.83 9.88
N VAL A 144 31.92 28.52 9.80
CA VAL A 144 32.27 27.68 10.96
C VAL A 144 33.52 28.17 11.68
N LEU A 145 34.60 28.52 10.95
CA LEU A 145 35.79 29.12 11.56
C LEU A 145 35.44 30.43 12.31
N SER A 146 34.70 31.33 11.67
CA SER A 146 34.28 32.61 12.26
C SER A 146 33.45 32.39 13.53
N ALA A 147 32.50 31.44 13.49
CA ALA A 147 31.64 31.08 14.62
C ALA A 147 32.42 30.51 15.81
N ARG A 148 33.40 29.64 15.55
CA ARG A 148 34.27 29.08 16.60
C ARG A 148 35.15 30.15 17.24
N LEU A 149 35.71 31.07 16.45
CA LEU A 149 36.47 32.21 16.96
C LEU A 149 35.57 33.13 17.80
N ASN A 150 34.36 33.43 17.34
CA ASN A 150 33.39 34.24 18.09
C ASN A 150 32.96 33.58 19.40
N ALA A 151 32.80 32.25 19.42
CA ALA A 151 32.55 31.52 20.66
C ALA A 151 33.70 31.66 21.66
N HIS A 152 34.95 31.56 21.23
CA HIS A 152 36.10 31.81 22.12
C HIS A 152 36.17 33.27 22.57
N LEU A 153 35.91 34.22 21.67
CA LEU A 153 35.93 35.65 21.94
C LEU A 153 34.91 36.06 23.01
N ASP A 154 33.67 35.56 22.90
CA ASP A 154 32.58 35.86 23.83
C ASP A 154 32.56 34.94 25.06
N ALA A 155 33.31 33.83 25.06
CA ALA A 155 33.49 32.94 26.21
C ALA A 155 34.59 33.37 27.16
N SER A 156 35.44 34.34 26.79
CA SER A 156 36.56 34.78 27.62
C SER A 156 36.60 36.29 27.86
N ALA A 157 37.13 36.70 29.00
CA ALA A 157 37.51 38.09 29.23
C ALA A 157 38.81 38.44 28.48
N PRO A 158 39.15 39.74 28.34
CA PRO A 158 40.37 40.19 27.66
C PRO A 158 41.68 39.68 28.30
N ASP A 159 41.66 39.24 29.56
CA ASP A 159 42.82 38.63 30.24
C ASP A 159 42.98 37.13 29.92
N GLY A 160 42.03 36.55 29.21
CA GLY A 160 41.97 35.15 28.81
C GLY A 160 41.25 34.23 29.81
N SER A 161 40.67 34.76 30.89
CA SER A 161 39.83 33.99 31.83
C SER A 161 38.48 33.63 31.20
N LEU A 162 37.96 32.43 31.47
CA LEU A 162 36.65 32.01 30.95
C LEU A 162 35.51 32.65 31.72
N LEU A 163 34.53 33.13 30.99
CA LEU A 163 33.26 33.62 31.49
C LEU A 163 32.31 32.44 31.66
N VAL A 164 31.71 32.32 32.84
CA VAL A 164 30.72 31.29 33.16
C VAL A 164 29.35 31.92 33.43
N ASP A 165 28.31 31.19 33.09
CA ASP A 165 26.93 31.56 33.39
C ASP A 165 26.49 31.14 34.80
N SER A 166 25.20 31.33 35.11
CA SER A 166 24.57 31.00 36.39
C SER A 166 24.66 29.51 36.79
N THR A 167 24.98 28.63 35.84
CA THR A 167 25.15 27.18 36.08
C THR A 167 26.62 26.76 36.18
N GLY A 168 27.55 27.72 36.12
CA GLY A 168 28.99 27.47 36.18
C GLY A 168 29.60 26.95 34.87
N LYS A 169 28.86 26.99 33.76
CA LYS A 169 29.34 26.60 32.43
C LYS A 169 29.75 27.81 31.61
N SER A 170 30.78 27.66 30.79
CA SER A 170 31.16 28.64 29.77
C SER A 170 30.39 28.42 28.48
N LEU A 171 30.43 29.41 27.56
CA LEU A 171 29.84 29.23 26.22
C LEU A 171 30.50 28.06 25.46
N LEU A 172 31.79 27.78 25.69
CA LEU A 172 32.49 26.66 25.07
C LEU A 172 31.98 25.30 25.55
N ASP A 173 31.43 25.22 26.77
CA ASP A 173 30.78 24.00 27.27
C ASP A 173 29.43 23.77 26.59
N ARG A 174 28.79 24.85 26.11
CA ARG A 174 27.44 24.83 25.55
C ARG A 174 27.39 24.77 24.04
N ILE A 175 28.38 25.27 23.31
CA ILE A 175 28.29 25.42 21.85
C ILE A 175 29.42 24.68 21.16
N GLU A 176 29.12 24.08 20.02
CA GLU A 176 30.11 23.63 19.04
C GLU A 176 29.62 23.91 17.61
N PHE A 177 30.55 24.03 16.68
CA PHE A 177 30.24 24.33 15.28
C PHE A 177 30.90 23.33 14.34
N HIS A 178 30.17 22.90 13.31
CA HIS A 178 30.62 21.89 12.36
C HIS A 178 30.26 22.27 10.92
N VAL A 179 31.12 21.86 9.99
CA VAL A 179 30.83 21.94 8.57
C VAL A 179 29.84 20.84 8.22
N SER A 180 28.67 21.21 7.70
CA SER A 180 27.60 20.26 7.39
C SER A 180 26.74 20.77 6.23
N ASP A 181 26.44 19.89 5.28
CA ASP A 181 25.32 20.08 4.37
C ASP A 181 24.02 19.77 5.13
N VAL A 182 23.31 20.81 5.54
CA VAL A 182 22.13 20.72 6.40
C VAL A 182 22.43 19.86 7.64
N LEU A 183 21.73 18.73 7.85
CA LEU A 183 21.84 17.89 9.03
C LEU A 183 22.72 16.65 8.77
N THR A 184 23.38 16.55 7.61
CA THR A 184 24.17 15.37 7.21
C THR A 184 25.21 14.97 8.25
N TRP A 185 26.00 15.92 8.77
CA TRP A 185 27.02 15.64 9.79
C TRP A 185 26.43 15.03 11.07
N CYS A 186 25.22 15.47 11.45
CA CYS A 186 24.49 14.98 12.61
C CYS A 186 23.93 13.57 12.38
N ARG A 187 23.45 13.27 11.17
CA ARG A 187 22.90 11.96 10.78
C ARG A 187 23.97 10.88 10.79
N GLU A 188 25.15 11.18 10.22
CA GLU A 188 26.30 10.27 10.22
C GLU A 188 26.74 9.87 11.64
N ARG A 189 26.57 10.80 12.60
CA ARG A 189 26.90 10.60 14.02
C ARG A 189 25.73 10.13 14.88
N ARG A 190 24.55 9.95 14.28
CA ARG A 190 23.31 9.52 14.95
C ARG A 190 22.98 10.37 16.17
N LEU A 191 23.14 11.69 16.05
CA LEU A 191 22.79 12.63 17.10
C LEU A 191 21.27 12.72 17.25
N THR A 192 20.82 13.19 18.42
CA THR A 192 19.40 13.41 18.71
C THR A 192 19.22 14.79 19.33
N PHE A 193 18.21 15.53 18.87
CA PHE A 193 17.94 16.91 19.26
C PHE A 193 16.55 17.06 19.87
N ASP A 194 16.43 17.88 20.91
CA ASP A 194 15.14 18.32 21.42
C ASP A 194 14.54 19.42 20.52
N HIS A 195 15.40 20.25 19.90
CA HIS A 195 14.98 21.36 19.06
C HIS A 195 15.94 21.54 17.89
N ILE A 196 15.43 21.62 16.66
CA ILE A 196 16.23 22.00 15.48
C ILE A 196 15.75 23.36 15.01
N ILE A 197 16.64 24.33 14.98
CA ILE A 197 16.33 25.70 14.60
C ILE A 197 17.14 26.07 13.35
N GLY A 198 16.67 27.00 12.55
CA GLY A 198 17.49 27.48 11.44
C GLY A 198 16.96 28.69 10.71
N CYS A 199 17.90 29.42 10.10
CA CYS A 199 17.64 30.46 9.14
C CYS A 199 18.47 30.15 7.89
N ILE A 200 17.91 29.36 6.99
CA ILE A 200 18.57 28.92 5.76
C ILE A 200 17.95 29.61 4.53
N PRO A 201 18.71 29.82 3.45
CA PRO A 201 18.25 30.53 2.26
C PRO A 201 17.07 29.83 1.56
N GLN A 202 16.24 30.62 0.89
CA GLN A 202 15.21 30.17 -0.06
C GLN A 202 15.58 30.66 -1.46
N VAL A 203 15.91 29.73 -2.35
CA VAL A 203 16.34 30.05 -3.72
C VAL A 203 15.20 29.76 -4.69
N LEU A 204 14.70 30.81 -5.34
CA LEU A 204 13.45 30.78 -6.11
C LEU A 204 13.54 30.06 -7.47
N ASP A 205 14.76 29.86 -7.99
CA ASP A 205 15.01 29.08 -9.21
C ASP A 205 16.14 28.05 -8.99
N PRO A 206 15.81 26.77 -8.76
CA PRO A 206 16.80 25.72 -8.59
C PRO A 206 17.45 25.25 -9.92
N THR A 207 16.99 25.73 -11.09
CA THR A 207 17.66 25.47 -12.39
C THR A 207 18.84 26.42 -12.64
N LEU A 208 18.87 27.56 -11.94
CA LEU A 208 20.00 28.48 -11.85
C LEU A 208 21.09 28.02 -10.88
N GLY A 209 20.97 26.81 -10.32
CA GLY A 209 22.09 26.09 -9.73
C GLY A 209 23.14 25.87 -10.80
N ARG A 210 23.97 26.89 -11.06
CA ARG A 210 25.18 26.81 -11.87
C ARG A 210 25.90 25.54 -11.44
N GLU A 211 26.45 24.78 -12.39
CA GLU A 211 27.52 23.83 -12.08
C GLU A 211 28.56 24.62 -11.27
N LEU A 212 28.46 24.49 -9.95
CA LEU A 212 29.33 25.18 -9.01
C LEU A 212 30.65 24.45 -9.16
N ASP A 213 31.54 25.04 -9.97
CA ASP A 213 32.88 24.55 -10.18
C ASP A 213 33.57 24.42 -8.80
N THR A 214 33.59 23.19 -8.28
CA THR A 214 34.05 22.86 -6.92
C THR A 214 35.52 23.20 -6.67
N HIS A 215 36.24 23.66 -7.69
CA HIS A 215 37.65 24.01 -7.64
C HIS A 215 37.92 25.51 -7.36
N ALA A 216 36.91 26.40 -7.39
CA ALA A 216 37.12 27.82 -7.12
C ALA A 216 37.02 28.17 -5.62
N ARG A 217 38.15 28.51 -4.97
CA ARG A 217 38.22 28.89 -3.53
C ARG A 217 38.02 30.38 -3.23
N SER A 218 37.42 31.14 -4.15
CA SER A 218 37.28 32.59 -4.00
C SER A 218 36.24 32.97 -2.93
N ASP A 219 36.38 34.14 -2.32
CA ASP A 219 35.47 34.61 -1.27
C ASP A 219 34.04 34.79 -1.80
N GLY A 220 33.90 35.19 -3.06
CA GLY A 220 32.60 35.26 -3.75
C GLY A 220 31.96 33.89 -3.96
N PHE A 221 32.74 32.84 -4.25
CA PHE A 221 32.22 31.47 -4.35
C PHE A 221 31.70 30.96 -3.00
N LEU A 222 32.45 31.15 -1.92
CA LEU A 222 32.05 30.72 -0.58
C LEU A 222 30.84 31.51 -0.04
N HIS A 223 30.75 32.80 -0.41
CA HIS A 223 29.58 33.61 -0.14
C HIS A 223 28.35 33.08 -0.92
N ALA A 224 28.50 32.75 -2.20
CA ALA A 224 27.44 32.14 -3.01
C ALA A 224 27.05 30.72 -2.55
N LEU A 225 28.02 29.93 -2.05
CA LEU A 225 27.78 28.64 -1.41
C LEU A 225 26.89 28.78 -0.18
N SER A 226 26.91 29.93 0.50
CA SER A 226 26.02 30.23 1.62
C SER A 226 24.57 30.52 1.17
N ASN A 227 24.34 30.67 -0.15
CA ASN A 227 23.03 30.80 -0.82
C ASN A 227 22.69 29.57 -1.70
N TYR A 228 23.31 28.41 -1.45
CA TYR A 228 23.12 27.22 -2.27
C TYR A 228 21.69 26.67 -2.24
N CYS A 229 21.19 26.25 -3.41
CA CYS A 229 20.13 25.26 -3.53
C CYS A 229 20.11 24.73 -4.97
N GLY A 230 20.46 23.45 -5.18
CA GLY A 230 20.10 22.73 -6.40
C GLY A 230 18.70 22.13 -6.29
N ARG A 231 18.16 21.55 -7.36
CA ARG A 231 16.92 20.76 -7.30
C ARG A 231 17.07 19.61 -6.30
N GLN A 232 16.15 19.52 -5.35
CA GLN A 232 16.15 18.49 -4.30
C GLN A 232 15.26 17.27 -4.64
N GLY A 233 14.43 17.37 -5.68
CA GLY A 233 13.51 16.30 -6.09
C GLY A 233 12.13 16.37 -5.43
N PHE A 234 11.76 17.54 -4.86
CA PHE A 234 10.48 17.77 -4.21
C PHE A 234 9.56 18.65 -5.06
N VAL A 235 8.24 18.53 -4.89
CA VAL A 235 7.28 19.44 -5.52
C VAL A 235 7.55 20.89 -5.11
N GLU A 236 8.02 21.08 -3.88
CA GLU A 236 8.39 22.35 -3.28
C GLU A 236 9.62 23.04 -3.92
N ASP A 237 10.42 22.33 -4.74
CA ASP A 237 11.47 22.94 -5.55
C ASP A 237 10.93 24.05 -6.46
N ARG A 238 9.69 23.88 -6.97
CA ARG A 238 9.03 24.85 -7.85
C ARG A 238 8.73 26.19 -7.18
N PHE A 239 8.78 26.25 -5.85
CA PHE A 239 8.50 27.46 -5.06
C PHE A 239 9.73 27.94 -4.28
N GLY A 240 10.91 27.38 -4.55
CA GLY A 240 12.15 27.66 -3.83
C GLY A 240 12.19 27.15 -2.39
N LEU A 241 11.42 26.10 -2.11
CA LEU A 241 11.26 25.50 -0.78
C LEU A 241 11.88 24.09 -0.68
N GLY A 242 12.56 23.61 -1.74
CA GLY A 242 13.14 22.27 -1.79
C GLY A 242 14.16 21.98 -0.67
N LEU A 243 15.06 22.93 -0.37
CA LEU A 243 16.02 22.76 0.73
C LEU A 243 15.30 22.63 2.07
N MET A 244 14.25 23.42 2.32
CA MET A 244 13.47 23.36 3.55
C MET A 244 12.67 22.06 3.66
N ALA A 245 12.13 21.55 2.55
CA ALA A 245 11.51 20.23 2.50
C ALA A 245 12.48 19.12 2.95
N ARG A 246 13.71 19.12 2.41
CA ARG A 246 14.78 18.19 2.82
C ARG A 246 15.10 18.32 4.31
N VAL A 247 15.26 19.54 4.81
CA VAL A 247 15.56 19.80 6.24
C VAL A 247 14.46 19.24 7.15
N LEU A 248 13.20 19.46 6.79
CA LEU A 248 12.06 18.98 7.57
C LEU A 248 11.98 17.46 7.62
N GLU A 249 12.38 16.77 6.56
CA GLU A 249 12.47 15.30 6.55
C GLU A 249 13.69 14.78 7.30
N GLU A 250 14.87 15.37 7.11
CA GLU A 250 16.07 15.00 7.86
C GLU A 250 15.89 15.21 9.37
N SER A 251 15.11 16.21 9.78
CA SER A 251 14.79 16.46 11.18
C SER A 251 13.88 15.40 11.80
N ILE A 252 12.99 14.74 11.04
CA ILE A 252 12.15 13.64 11.56
C ILE A 252 13.03 12.55 12.17
N GLU A 253 14.12 12.18 11.50
CA GLU A 253 15.06 11.16 11.98
C GLU A 253 15.74 11.59 13.29
N LEU A 254 16.15 12.85 13.40
CA LEU A 254 17.02 13.34 14.47
C LEU A 254 16.29 13.91 15.69
N LEU A 255 15.00 14.22 15.60
CA LEU A 255 14.27 14.77 16.74
C LEU A 255 14.02 13.73 17.84
N ALA A 256 14.20 14.08 19.10
CA ALA A 256 13.71 13.29 20.23
C ALA A 256 12.16 13.23 20.19
N PRO A 257 11.52 12.26 20.87
CA PRO A 257 10.07 12.28 21.06
C PRO A 257 9.61 13.61 21.66
N GLY A 258 8.63 14.27 21.03
CA GLY A 258 8.18 15.61 21.41
C GLY A 258 9.11 16.76 20.98
N GLY A 259 10.15 16.48 20.20
CA GLY A 259 11.07 17.47 19.66
C GLY A 259 10.39 18.42 18.68
N LYS A 260 10.98 19.63 18.55
CA LYS A 260 10.42 20.72 17.75
C LYS A 260 11.39 21.20 16.67
N VAL A 261 10.85 21.82 15.63
CA VAL A 261 11.61 22.59 14.65
C VAL A 261 11.23 24.07 14.73
N THR A 262 12.14 25.00 14.46
CA THR A 262 11.80 26.41 14.30
C THR A 262 12.60 27.05 13.17
N PHE A 263 11.90 27.47 12.13
CA PHE A 263 12.52 27.99 10.93
C PHE A 263 12.03 29.40 10.59
N ASN A 264 12.97 30.20 10.12
CA ASN A 264 12.70 31.51 9.54
C ASN A 264 12.53 31.37 8.02
N LEU A 265 11.38 31.77 7.49
CA LEU A 265 10.99 31.58 6.10
C LEU A 265 10.51 32.89 5.47
N GLY A 266 10.94 33.17 4.24
CA GLY A 266 10.36 34.21 3.42
C GLY A 266 8.94 33.84 2.98
N GLY A 267 8.04 34.82 3.07
CA GLY A 267 6.61 34.71 2.83
C GLY A 267 6.18 34.78 1.38
N ARG A 268 7.12 34.90 0.42
CA ARG A 268 6.80 35.04 -1.01
C ARG A 268 5.89 33.91 -1.52
N PRO A 269 6.10 32.62 -1.17
CA PRO A 269 5.22 31.53 -1.60
C PRO A 269 3.82 31.54 -0.93
N GLY A 270 3.58 32.45 0.01
CA GLY A 270 2.33 32.58 0.73
C GLY A 270 2.16 31.65 1.92
N ARG A 271 1.32 32.08 2.87
CA ARG A 271 1.21 31.43 4.19
C ARG A 271 0.68 30.00 4.11
N ALA A 272 -0.29 29.75 3.25
CA ALA A 272 -0.89 28.42 3.11
C ALA A 272 0.13 27.38 2.65
N LEU A 273 0.98 27.72 1.69
CA LEU A 273 2.02 26.82 1.17
C LEU A 273 3.13 26.60 2.21
N LEU A 274 3.56 27.65 2.91
CA LEU A 274 4.56 27.52 3.99
C LEU A 274 4.08 26.65 5.14
N ARG A 275 2.81 26.73 5.53
CA ARG A 275 2.24 25.83 6.55
C ARG A 275 2.16 24.40 6.03
N ARG A 276 1.66 24.21 4.80
CA ARG A 276 1.51 22.90 4.17
C ARG A 276 2.84 22.14 4.04
N LEU A 277 3.95 22.86 3.82
CA LEU A 277 5.31 22.30 3.77
C LEU A 277 5.64 21.44 5.00
N PHE A 278 5.20 21.88 6.18
CA PHE A 278 5.40 21.18 7.46
C PHE A 278 4.29 20.17 7.73
N GLU A 279 3.03 20.59 7.56
CA GLU A 279 1.85 19.78 7.88
C GLU A 279 1.85 18.46 7.11
N ARG A 280 2.24 18.47 5.83
CA ARG A 280 2.32 17.24 5.01
C ARG A 280 3.35 16.22 5.50
N ARG A 281 4.33 16.66 6.31
CA ARG A 281 5.42 15.86 6.90
C ARG A 281 5.14 15.46 8.35
N GLY A 282 3.93 15.74 8.85
CA GLY A 282 3.48 15.34 10.19
C GLY A 282 3.76 16.37 11.30
N TYR A 283 4.07 17.62 10.94
CA TYR A 283 4.31 18.69 11.93
C TYR A 283 3.05 19.53 12.20
N ARG A 284 2.72 19.75 13.47
CA ARG A 284 1.81 20.81 13.92
C ARG A 284 2.49 22.17 13.80
N VAL A 285 1.92 23.10 13.05
CA VAL A 285 2.56 24.40 12.78
C VAL A 285 1.91 25.55 13.52
N SER A 286 2.72 26.31 14.27
CA SER A 286 2.36 27.61 14.85
C SER A 286 3.23 28.73 14.28
N GLU A 287 2.61 29.86 13.92
CA GLU A 287 3.32 31.10 13.55
C GLU A 287 3.72 31.83 14.84
N ILE A 288 5.02 31.88 15.14
CA ILE A 288 5.55 32.50 16.36
C ILE A 288 5.73 34.00 16.17
N TRP A 289 6.21 34.40 15.00
CA TRP A 289 6.49 35.79 14.69
C TRP A 289 6.42 36.06 13.20
N ARG A 290 6.11 37.30 12.85
CA ARG A 290 6.09 37.77 11.47
C ARG A 290 6.50 39.23 11.40
N THR A 291 7.33 39.56 10.43
CA THR A 291 7.61 40.95 10.03
C THR A 291 7.57 41.09 8.50
N ARG A 292 7.84 42.29 7.98
CA ARG A 292 8.05 42.54 6.55
C ARG A 292 9.41 43.18 6.33
N ALA A 293 10.08 42.76 5.26
CA ALA A 293 11.36 43.29 4.84
C ALA A 293 11.26 43.78 3.39
N PRO A 294 11.98 44.87 3.03
CA PRO A 294 12.10 45.28 1.64
C PRO A 294 12.78 44.16 0.84
N GLN A 295 12.35 43.98 -0.41
CA GLN A 295 13.02 43.07 -1.32
C GLN A 295 14.40 43.64 -1.68
N ALA A 296 15.44 42.81 -1.63
CA ALA A 296 16.77 43.22 -2.06
C ALA A 296 16.78 43.46 -3.58
N GLU A 297 17.49 44.49 -4.02
CA GLU A 297 17.53 44.94 -5.43
C GLU A 297 18.11 43.89 -6.39
N ASP A 298 18.91 42.96 -5.88
CA ASP A 298 19.55 41.88 -6.60
C ASP A 298 18.70 40.60 -6.74
N THR A 299 17.53 40.56 -6.11
CA THR A 299 16.66 39.39 -6.19
C THR A 299 15.81 39.43 -7.46
N ASP A 300 16.01 38.46 -8.36
CA ASP A 300 15.21 38.33 -9.57
C ASP A 300 13.77 37.86 -9.25
N ILE A 301 12.79 38.71 -9.59
CA ILE A 301 11.36 38.45 -9.42
C ILE A 301 10.75 37.86 -10.70
N GLN A 302 11.41 37.95 -11.86
CA GLN A 302 10.85 37.52 -13.14
C GLN A 302 10.56 36.03 -13.18
N SER A 303 11.43 35.21 -12.56
CA SER A 303 11.20 33.78 -12.35
C SER A 303 9.85 33.48 -11.69
N LEU A 304 9.44 34.28 -10.69
CA LEU A 304 8.14 34.12 -10.01
C LEU A 304 6.96 34.54 -10.87
N VAL A 305 7.13 35.58 -11.69
CA VAL A 305 6.12 36.02 -12.65
C VAL A 305 5.85 34.92 -13.69
N GLU A 306 6.90 34.24 -14.16
CA GLU A 306 6.76 33.12 -15.08
C GLU A 306 6.02 31.93 -14.46
N ILE A 307 6.30 31.62 -13.19
CA ILE A 307 5.60 30.55 -12.46
C ILE A 307 4.13 30.93 -12.27
N GLU A 308 3.82 32.15 -11.85
CA GLU A 308 2.44 32.66 -11.67
C GLU A 308 1.67 32.70 -13.01
N ALA A 309 2.35 32.78 -14.16
CA ALA A 309 1.71 32.71 -15.48
C ALA A 309 1.41 31.29 -15.96
N ARG A 310 2.15 30.29 -15.47
CA ARG A 310 2.05 28.87 -15.90
C ARG A 310 1.34 27.99 -14.87
N THR A 311 1.01 28.52 -13.70
CA THR A 311 0.41 27.79 -12.58
C THR A 311 -0.71 28.61 -11.95
N ASP A 312 -1.60 27.96 -11.21
CA ASP A 312 -2.64 28.63 -10.42
C ASP A 312 -2.11 29.21 -9.09
N HIS A 313 -0.79 29.19 -8.87
CA HIS A 313 -0.18 29.68 -7.63
C HIS A 313 0.06 31.18 -7.67
N ARG A 314 -0.42 31.89 -6.65
CA ARG A 314 -0.24 33.33 -6.47
C ARG A 314 0.81 33.61 -5.37
N PHE A 315 1.90 34.26 -5.74
CA PHE A 315 2.91 34.73 -4.79
C PHE A 315 2.41 35.97 -4.02
N GLU A 316 2.95 36.19 -2.81
CA GLU A 316 2.56 37.27 -1.92
C GLU A 316 3.67 38.32 -1.79
N PHE A 317 3.41 39.52 -2.34
CA PHE A 317 4.22 40.72 -2.16
C PHE A 317 3.39 41.86 -1.57
N PHE A 318 4.05 42.86 -0.98
CA PHE A 318 3.40 44.00 -0.33
C PHE A 318 3.99 45.30 -0.86
N LEU A 319 3.16 46.32 -1.06
CA LEU A 319 3.58 47.62 -1.59
C LEU A 319 4.06 48.60 -0.49
N GLY A 320 4.10 48.13 0.75
CA GLY A 320 4.55 48.89 1.91
C GLY A 320 4.79 48.00 3.13
N PRO A 321 5.53 48.49 4.13
CA PRO A 321 5.90 47.70 5.32
C PRO A 321 4.68 47.34 6.19
N GLN A 322 3.60 48.12 6.10
CA GLN A 322 2.36 47.91 6.87
C GLN A 322 1.16 47.49 6.02
N SER A 323 1.33 47.30 4.70
CA SER A 323 0.22 46.90 3.81
C SER A 323 -0.42 45.60 4.28
N GLU A 324 -1.73 45.58 4.53
CA GLU A 324 -2.42 44.35 4.94
C GLU A 324 -2.70 43.40 3.77
N GLU A 325 -2.97 43.97 2.60
CA GLU A 325 -3.24 43.23 1.38
C GLU A 325 -1.96 42.95 0.59
N SER A 326 -1.85 41.72 0.08
CA SER A 326 -0.76 41.33 -0.82
C SER A 326 -1.15 41.50 -2.28
N VAL A 327 -0.15 41.70 -3.14
CA VAL A 327 -0.26 41.68 -4.60
C VAL A 327 0.51 40.47 -5.16
N GLY A 328 0.12 40.02 -6.37
CA GLY A 328 0.81 38.95 -7.09
C GLY A 328 2.20 39.37 -7.59
N ALA A 329 3.02 38.40 -8.02
CA ALA A 329 4.36 38.66 -8.53
C ALA A 329 4.35 39.59 -9.75
N ARG A 330 3.39 39.40 -10.67
CA ARG A 330 3.25 40.25 -11.86
C ARG A 330 3.04 41.73 -11.52
N THR A 331 2.16 42.00 -10.55
CA THR A 331 1.87 43.37 -10.10
C THR A 331 3.07 43.95 -9.35
N ALA A 332 3.71 43.15 -8.49
CA ALA A 332 4.90 43.57 -7.77
C ALA A 332 6.06 43.94 -8.71
N ALA A 333 6.32 43.12 -9.73
CA ALA A 333 7.35 43.36 -10.73
C ALA A 333 7.09 44.65 -11.53
N ALA A 334 5.83 44.89 -11.94
CA ALA A 334 5.45 46.12 -12.62
C ALA A 334 5.60 47.36 -11.72
N PHE A 335 5.23 47.27 -10.44
CA PHE A 335 5.39 48.35 -9.48
C PHE A 335 6.87 48.66 -9.19
N ALA A 336 7.70 47.62 -9.05
CA ALA A 336 9.14 47.75 -8.87
C ALA A 336 9.81 48.40 -10.08
N ALA A 337 9.44 47.98 -11.30
CA ALA A 337 9.92 48.59 -12.54
C ALA A 337 9.52 50.07 -12.69
N ALA A 338 8.43 50.49 -12.06
CA ALA A 338 7.99 51.89 -11.99
C ALA A 338 8.68 52.70 -10.87
N GLY A 339 9.68 52.14 -10.19
CA GLY A 339 10.45 52.79 -9.11
C GLY A 339 9.84 52.62 -7.71
N GLY A 340 8.82 51.77 -7.55
CA GLY A 340 8.22 51.47 -6.26
C GLY A 340 9.01 50.43 -5.45
N THR A 341 9.11 50.58 -4.13
CA THR A 341 9.72 49.56 -3.27
C THR A 341 8.71 48.48 -2.92
N ILE A 342 9.05 47.22 -3.16
CA ILE A 342 8.24 46.07 -2.77
C ILE A 342 8.79 45.40 -1.51
N TYR A 343 7.90 44.75 -0.77
CA TYR A 343 8.18 44.07 0.49
C TYR A 343 7.68 42.62 0.41
N HIS A 344 8.30 41.74 1.18
CA HIS A 344 7.79 40.40 1.45
C HIS A 344 7.74 40.18 2.96
N SER A 345 6.86 39.29 3.42
CA SER A 345 6.85 38.90 4.81
C SER A 345 8.00 37.95 5.13
N ILE A 346 8.45 37.95 6.37
CA ILE A 346 9.36 36.97 6.94
C ILE A 346 8.62 36.35 8.13
N HIS A 347 8.53 35.02 8.15
CA HIS A 347 7.76 34.27 9.13
C HIS A 347 8.68 33.37 9.94
N VAL A 348 8.51 33.36 11.25
CA VAL A 348 9.11 32.38 12.14
C VAL A 348 8.04 31.36 12.49
N TYR A 349 8.18 30.15 11.94
CA TYR A 349 7.29 29.03 12.22
C TYR A 349 7.95 28.06 13.18
N GLN A 350 7.18 27.58 14.15
CA GLN A 350 7.54 26.43 14.97
C GLN A 350 6.68 25.24 14.53
N GLY A 351 7.33 24.10 14.28
CA GLY A 351 6.70 22.82 13.99
C GLY A 351 6.93 21.85 15.15
N ALA A 352 5.89 21.19 15.64
CA ALA A 352 6.01 20.09 16.60
C ALA A 352 5.67 18.78 15.88
N LEU A 353 6.54 17.78 15.95
CA LEU A 353 6.30 16.50 15.27
C LEU A 353 5.24 15.70 16.04
N GLU A 354 4.05 15.59 15.47
CA GLU A 354 2.96 14.77 16.02
C GLU A 354 3.24 13.29 15.75
N HIS A 355 2.77 12.40 16.63
CA HIS A 355 2.93 10.94 16.46
C HIS A 355 4.36 10.52 16.07
N SER A 356 5.36 11.13 16.72
CA SER A 356 6.77 11.10 16.29
C SER A 356 7.33 9.70 16.00
N GLN A 357 6.91 8.68 16.73
CA GLN A 357 7.35 7.30 16.50
C GLN A 357 6.79 6.74 15.18
N GLN A 358 5.49 6.91 14.94
CA GLN A 358 4.82 6.48 13.70
C GLN A 358 5.41 7.21 12.49
N VAL A 359 5.54 8.54 12.54
CA VAL A 359 6.09 9.33 11.43
C VAL A 359 7.52 8.89 11.11
N LYS A 360 8.38 8.70 12.13
CA LYS A 360 9.74 8.18 11.94
C LYS A 360 9.76 6.80 11.28
N ALA A 361 8.89 5.89 11.73
CA ALA A 361 8.81 4.55 11.16
C ALA A 361 8.40 4.58 9.67
N LEU A 362 7.42 5.42 9.32
CA LEU A 362 6.96 5.59 7.95
C LEU A 362 8.06 6.16 7.04
N PHE A 363 8.65 7.28 7.42
CA PHE A 363 9.73 7.90 6.65
C PHE A 363 10.99 7.02 6.60
N ALA A 364 11.21 6.11 7.57
CA ALA A 364 12.30 5.15 7.49
C ALA A 364 12.14 4.19 6.30
N VAL A 365 10.92 3.73 5.99
CA VAL A 365 10.64 2.88 4.83
C VAL A 365 10.68 3.68 3.53
N LEU A 366 10.10 4.89 3.53
CA LEU A 366 10.01 5.73 2.33
C LEU A 366 11.38 6.23 1.79
N ARG A 367 12.45 6.11 2.59
CA ARG A 367 13.83 6.39 2.15
C ARG A 367 14.37 5.39 1.14
N ASP A 368 13.79 4.19 1.04
CA ASP A 368 14.18 3.25 -0.01
C ASP A 368 13.76 3.84 -1.38
N PRO A 369 14.67 3.97 -2.36
CA PRO A 369 14.37 4.52 -3.69
C PRO A 369 13.21 3.83 -4.41
N VAL A 370 12.91 2.58 -4.05
CA VAL A 370 11.72 1.85 -4.54
C VAL A 370 10.43 2.61 -4.25
N PHE A 371 10.33 3.29 -3.11
CA PHE A 371 9.14 3.99 -2.66
C PHE A 371 9.18 5.50 -2.94
N GLN A 372 10.06 5.97 -3.83
CA GLN A 372 10.23 7.41 -4.11
C GLN A 372 8.93 8.11 -4.53
N ASP A 373 8.10 7.47 -5.35
CA ASP A 373 6.80 8.03 -5.75
C ASP A 373 5.84 8.12 -4.55
N ALA A 374 5.81 7.09 -3.70
CA ALA A 374 5.03 7.11 -2.46
C ALA A 374 5.53 8.18 -1.49
N HIS A 375 6.84 8.38 -1.41
CA HIS A 375 7.48 9.42 -0.64
C HIS A 375 7.06 10.81 -1.12
N GLY A 376 7.05 11.06 -2.43
CA GLY A 376 6.57 12.32 -3.00
C GLY A 376 5.06 12.53 -2.87
N ALA A 377 4.27 11.45 -2.84
CA ALA A 377 2.82 11.50 -2.75
C ALA A 377 2.30 11.69 -1.31
N ILE A 378 3.14 11.50 -0.29
CA ILE A 378 2.69 11.53 1.10
C ILE A 378 2.19 12.92 1.49
N ASP A 379 0.99 12.93 2.10
CA ASP A 379 0.39 14.14 2.64
C ASP A 379 -0.26 13.81 3.98
N LEU A 380 0.49 14.07 5.06
CA LEU A 380 0.05 13.91 6.45
C LEU A 380 -0.67 15.16 6.98
N ALA A 381 -1.10 16.10 6.12
CA ALA A 381 -1.94 17.20 6.56
C ALA A 381 -3.39 16.72 6.69
N PHE A 382 -3.99 16.88 7.87
CA PHE A 382 -5.38 16.49 8.14
C PHE A 382 -6.13 17.62 8.82
N GLY A 383 -7.43 17.73 8.50
CA GLY A 383 -8.32 18.68 9.19
C GLY A 383 -8.87 18.13 10.51
N ASP A 384 -8.88 16.81 10.65
CA ASP A 384 -9.33 16.07 11.83
C ASP A 384 -8.19 15.19 12.34
N GLU A 385 -7.85 15.31 13.62
CA GLU A 385 -6.75 14.59 14.28
C GLU A 385 -7.03 13.09 14.39
N HIS A 386 -8.30 12.68 14.51
CA HIS A 386 -8.65 11.26 14.59
C HIS A 386 -8.42 10.54 13.26
N VAL A 387 -8.87 11.16 12.16
CA VAL A 387 -8.65 10.65 10.79
C VAL A 387 -7.15 10.61 10.46
N ALA A 388 -6.37 11.57 10.97
CA ALA A 388 -4.92 11.60 10.82
C ALA A 388 -4.26 10.38 11.46
N GLU A 389 -4.63 10.10 12.71
CA GLU A 389 -4.08 9.01 13.50
C GLU A 389 -4.40 7.65 12.86
N GLU A 390 -5.65 7.42 12.45
CA GLU A 390 -6.06 6.19 11.77
C GLU A 390 -5.29 5.96 10.47
N LYS A 391 -5.20 6.98 9.61
CA LYS A 391 -4.46 6.88 8.36
C LYS A 391 -2.98 6.62 8.60
N LEU A 392 -2.37 7.37 9.52
CA LEU A 392 -0.95 7.23 9.85
C LEU A 392 -0.65 5.83 10.43
N SER A 393 -1.50 5.33 11.33
CA SER A 393 -1.39 4.00 11.92
C SER A 393 -1.40 2.91 10.83
N PHE A 394 -2.34 2.99 9.89
CA PHE A 394 -2.40 2.05 8.78
C PHE A 394 -1.23 2.19 7.81
N LEU A 395 -0.82 3.41 7.45
CA LEU A 395 0.31 3.64 6.54
C LEU A 395 1.63 3.08 7.09
N VAL A 396 1.86 3.19 8.39
CA VAL A 396 3.05 2.59 9.04
C VAL A 396 3.05 1.07 8.90
N GLU A 397 1.92 0.43 9.23
CA GLU A 397 1.79 -1.03 9.08
C GLU A 397 1.94 -1.45 7.62
N LEU A 398 1.26 -0.75 6.71
CA LEU A 398 1.30 -1.04 5.28
C LEU A 398 2.71 -0.85 4.71
N ALA A 399 3.43 0.19 5.13
CA ALA A 399 4.80 0.44 4.70
C ALA A 399 5.76 -0.67 5.18
N ASP A 400 5.73 -1.05 6.45
CA ASP A 400 6.56 -2.17 6.96
C ASP A 400 6.21 -3.49 6.26
N TRP A 401 4.91 -3.72 6.03
CA TRP A 401 4.44 -4.90 5.32
C TRP A 401 4.95 -4.89 3.86
N LEU A 402 4.82 -3.79 3.12
CA LEU A 402 5.25 -3.71 1.72
C LEU A 402 6.77 -3.62 1.54
N ALA A 403 7.54 -3.26 2.57
CA ALA A 403 9.00 -3.15 2.50
C ALA A 403 9.69 -4.47 2.11
N ARG A 404 9.11 -5.63 2.47
CA ARG A 404 9.73 -6.95 2.24
C ARG A 404 9.16 -7.64 0.99
N PRO A 405 9.99 -8.31 0.15
CA PRO A 405 9.52 -9.13 -0.96
C PRO A 405 8.52 -10.19 -0.49
N ARG A 406 7.34 -10.25 -1.11
CA ARG A 406 6.26 -11.19 -0.78
C ARG A 406 5.24 -11.28 -1.91
N GLY A 407 4.49 -12.38 -1.96
CA GLY A 407 3.25 -12.47 -2.71
C GLY A 407 2.06 -11.89 -1.91
N PHE A 408 0.90 -11.82 -2.55
CA PHE A 408 -0.35 -11.42 -1.90
C PHE A 408 -1.27 -12.64 -1.75
N PRO A 409 -1.29 -13.29 -0.57
CA PRO A 409 -2.01 -14.54 -0.37
C PRO A 409 -3.53 -14.36 -0.42
N TYR A 410 -4.25 -15.39 -0.86
CA TYR A 410 -5.70 -15.46 -0.72
C TYR A 410 -6.07 -15.60 0.76
N ALA A 411 -7.01 -14.78 1.22
CA ALA A 411 -7.63 -14.98 2.52
C ALA A 411 -8.44 -16.30 2.54
N GLN A 412 -8.89 -16.74 3.71
CA GLN A 412 -9.94 -17.76 3.77
C GLN A 412 -11.23 -17.20 3.15
N THR A 413 -12.12 -18.08 2.69
CA THR A 413 -13.39 -17.67 2.10
C THR A 413 -14.25 -16.86 3.07
N ALA A 414 -14.16 -17.17 4.36
CA ALA A 414 -14.84 -16.43 5.41
C ALA A 414 -14.19 -15.06 5.74
N GLY A 415 -13.01 -14.76 5.18
CA GLY A 415 -12.21 -13.57 5.49
C GLY A 415 -10.92 -13.88 6.26
N LEU A 416 -10.12 -12.84 6.54
CA LEU A 416 -8.90 -12.94 7.32
C LEU A 416 -9.19 -13.30 8.78
N SER A 417 -8.49 -14.29 9.31
CA SER A 417 -8.63 -14.70 10.72
C SER A 417 -8.40 -13.54 11.68
N GLU A 418 -7.31 -12.78 11.50
CA GLU A 418 -6.98 -11.59 12.29
C GLU A 418 -8.12 -10.57 12.32
N PHE A 419 -8.70 -10.24 11.16
CA PHE A 419 -9.85 -9.32 11.06
C PHE A 419 -11.05 -9.83 11.86
N ARG A 420 -11.43 -11.11 11.69
CA ARG A 420 -12.57 -11.70 12.41
C ARG A 420 -12.33 -11.78 13.91
N GLU A 421 -11.11 -12.10 14.33
CA GLU A 421 -10.71 -12.15 15.74
C GLU A 421 -10.79 -10.78 16.41
N HIS A 422 -10.28 -9.75 15.75
CA HIS A 422 -10.38 -8.37 16.24
C HIS A 422 -11.85 -7.90 16.25
N LEU A 423 -12.64 -8.21 15.21
CA LEU A 423 -14.04 -7.81 15.15
C LEU A 423 -14.89 -8.50 16.23
N ALA A 424 -14.67 -9.80 16.45
CA ALA A 424 -15.31 -10.54 17.54
C ALA A 424 -14.96 -9.94 18.90
N SER A 425 -13.68 -9.61 19.11
CA SER A 425 -13.19 -8.96 20.35
C SER A 425 -13.78 -7.56 20.54
N TYR A 426 -13.95 -6.81 19.45
CA TYR A 426 -14.58 -5.50 19.45
C TYR A 426 -16.07 -5.59 19.81
N LEU A 427 -16.81 -6.53 19.20
CA LEU A 427 -18.22 -6.75 19.52
C LEU A 427 -18.42 -7.21 20.96
N ALA A 428 -17.55 -8.08 21.48
CA ALA A 428 -17.56 -8.51 22.88
C ALA A 428 -17.30 -7.33 23.83
N SER A 429 -16.33 -6.48 23.50
CA SER A 429 -15.93 -5.37 24.35
C SER A 429 -16.97 -4.24 24.31
N TYR A 430 -17.29 -3.72 23.13
CA TYR A 430 -18.04 -2.47 22.94
C TYR A 430 -19.56 -2.64 22.90
N PHE A 431 -20.04 -3.82 22.46
CA PHE A 431 -21.46 -4.12 22.37
C PHE A 431 -21.92 -5.19 23.37
N GLN A 432 -21.02 -5.70 24.21
CA GLN A 432 -21.31 -6.81 25.14
C GLN A 432 -21.87 -8.04 24.42
N ALA A 433 -21.48 -8.25 23.18
CA ALA A 433 -21.94 -9.32 22.31
C ALA A 433 -20.81 -10.35 22.11
N PRO A 434 -20.60 -11.29 23.05
CA PRO A 434 -19.54 -12.29 22.94
C PRO A 434 -19.93 -13.31 21.87
N ILE A 435 -19.38 -13.12 20.67
CA ILE A 435 -19.49 -14.05 19.54
C ILE A 435 -18.10 -14.55 19.17
N ALA A 436 -18.02 -15.78 18.70
CA ALA A 436 -16.77 -16.37 18.27
C ALA A 436 -16.45 -15.98 16.81
N PRO A 437 -15.16 -15.91 16.40
CA PRO A 437 -14.76 -15.51 15.05
C PRO A 437 -15.31 -16.40 13.92
N ASP A 438 -15.66 -17.65 14.23
CA ASP A 438 -16.29 -18.60 13.32
C ASP A 438 -17.77 -18.27 13.04
N ALA A 439 -18.41 -17.41 13.83
CA ALA A 439 -19.74 -16.86 13.59
C ALA A 439 -19.78 -15.69 12.58
N LEU A 440 -18.62 -15.34 12.01
CA LEU A 440 -18.41 -14.19 11.13
C LEU A 440 -17.96 -14.64 9.74
N ILE A 441 -18.62 -14.12 8.71
CA ILE A 441 -18.17 -14.20 7.31
C ILE A 441 -18.07 -12.80 6.71
N ALA A 442 -16.86 -12.40 6.31
CA ALA A 442 -16.63 -11.17 5.58
C ALA A 442 -17.05 -11.32 4.12
N THR A 443 -17.62 -10.27 3.54
CA THR A 443 -18.01 -10.16 2.14
C THR A 443 -17.44 -8.86 1.55
N PRO A 444 -17.12 -8.80 0.24
CA PRO A 444 -16.55 -7.60 -0.36
C PRO A 444 -17.42 -6.35 -0.17
N THR A 445 -18.74 -6.50 -0.34
CA THR A 445 -19.72 -5.42 -0.20
C THR A 445 -21.02 -5.96 0.38
N ARG A 446 -21.96 -5.06 0.73
CA ARG A 446 -23.34 -5.44 1.08
C ARG A 446 -24.05 -6.11 -0.09
N ALA A 447 -23.84 -5.64 -1.32
CA ALA A 447 -24.41 -6.26 -2.52
C ALA A 447 -23.94 -7.71 -2.69
N ALA A 448 -22.64 -7.97 -2.50
CA ALA A 448 -22.09 -9.32 -2.56
C ALA A 448 -22.67 -10.25 -1.48
N ALA A 449 -22.97 -9.70 -0.29
CA ALA A 449 -23.65 -10.43 0.78
C ALA A 449 -25.08 -10.83 0.39
N LEU A 450 -25.84 -9.91 -0.22
CA LEU A 450 -27.20 -10.16 -0.70
C LEU A 450 -27.23 -11.21 -1.80
N VAL A 451 -26.29 -11.12 -2.75
CA VAL A 451 -26.13 -12.14 -3.80
C VAL A 451 -25.87 -13.51 -3.18
N ALA A 452 -24.97 -13.61 -2.20
CA ALA A 452 -24.67 -14.87 -1.54
C ALA A 452 -25.91 -15.46 -0.83
N LEU A 453 -26.69 -14.63 -0.14
CA LEU A 453 -27.93 -15.02 0.52
C LEU A 453 -29.00 -15.50 -0.49
N LEU A 454 -29.16 -14.79 -1.62
CA LEU A 454 -30.12 -15.16 -2.66
C LEU A 454 -29.76 -16.49 -3.33
N LEU A 455 -28.47 -16.73 -3.63
CA LEU A 455 -28.00 -17.99 -4.21
C LEU A 455 -28.07 -19.15 -3.23
N HIS A 456 -27.84 -18.89 -1.94
CA HIS A 456 -27.95 -19.91 -0.90
C HIS A 456 -29.42 -20.33 -0.67
N HIS A 457 -30.31 -19.37 -0.45
CA HIS A 457 -31.71 -19.66 -0.07
C HIS A 457 -32.64 -19.94 -1.27
N ARG A 458 -32.30 -19.43 -2.47
CA ARG A 458 -33.11 -19.51 -3.71
C ARG A 458 -34.61 -19.32 -3.49
N PRO A 459 -35.03 -18.25 -2.78
CA PRO A 459 -36.43 -18.08 -2.46
C PRO A 459 -37.23 -17.80 -3.75
N PRO A 460 -38.47 -18.33 -3.90
CA PRO A 460 -39.34 -17.92 -5.01
C PRO A 460 -39.62 -16.42 -5.00
N ARG A 461 -39.70 -15.84 -3.81
CA ARG A 461 -39.93 -14.41 -3.55
C ARG A 461 -39.06 -13.93 -2.39
N ALA A 462 -38.38 -12.80 -2.60
CA ALA A 462 -37.63 -12.07 -1.58
C ALA A 462 -38.18 -10.64 -1.44
N LEU A 463 -38.25 -10.14 -0.20
CA LEU A 463 -38.51 -8.73 0.09
C LEU A 463 -37.19 -8.09 0.52
N ILE A 464 -36.74 -7.04 -0.15
CA ILE A 464 -35.45 -6.38 0.14
C ILE A 464 -35.66 -4.87 0.25
N ASP A 465 -35.05 -4.23 1.27
CA ASP A 465 -35.05 -2.76 1.40
C ASP A 465 -34.64 -2.07 0.09
N ARG A 466 -35.26 -0.94 -0.21
CA ARG A 466 -35.07 -0.21 -1.47
C ARG A 466 -33.63 0.13 -1.79
N GLU A 467 -32.85 0.62 -0.82
CA GLU A 467 -31.45 0.99 -1.06
C GLU A 467 -30.62 -0.26 -1.36
N LEU A 468 -30.81 -1.32 -0.58
CA LEU A 468 -30.13 -2.59 -0.79
C LEU A 468 -30.52 -3.26 -2.12
N ALA A 469 -31.79 -3.19 -2.52
CA ALA A 469 -32.27 -3.66 -3.81
C ALA A 469 -31.64 -2.87 -4.98
N THR A 470 -31.43 -1.56 -4.80
CA THR A 470 -30.77 -0.70 -5.79
C THR A 470 -29.30 -1.06 -5.95
N LEU A 471 -28.59 -1.42 -4.85
CA LEU A 471 -27.22 -1.91 -4.92
C LEU A 471 -27.10 -3.22 -5.71
N LEU A 472 -28.11 -4.09 -5.63
CA LEU A 472 -28.15 -5.38 -6.32
C LEU A 472 -28.53 -5.26 -7.81
N LEU A 473 -29.53 -4.43 -8.12
CA LEU A 473 -30.20 -4.40 -9.43
C LEU A 473 -29.87 -3.14 -10.26
N GLY A 474 -29.17 -2.18 -9.69
CA GLY A 474 -28.87 -0.89 -10.32
C GLY A 474 -30.04 0.12 -10.24
N PRO A 475 -29.82 1.37 -10.71
CA PRO A 475 -30.77 2.48 -10.57
C PRO A 475 -31.99 2.42 -11.52
N GLU A 476 -31.95 1.60 -12.59
CA GLU A 476 -33.00 1.54 -13.64
C GLU A 476 -34.23 0.68 -13.27
N LEU A 477 -34.53 0.53 -11.99
CA LEU A 477 -35.53 -0.38 -11.40
C LEU A 477 -37.02 -0.01 -11.70
N GLY A 478 -37.32 0.52 -12.89
CA GLY A 478 -38.60 1.13 -13.23
C GLY A 478 -39.41 0.55 -14.40
N THR A 479 -38.92 -0.43 -15.18
CA THR A 479 -39.61 -0.73 -16.47
C THR A 479 -39.93 -2.19 -16.83
N SER A 480 -39.32 -3.24 -16.28
CA SER A 480 -39.87 -4.62 -16.43
C SER A 480 -39.27 -5.64 -15.45
N THR A 481 -40.14 -6.49 -14.89
CA THR A 481 -39.87 -7.70 -14.06
C THR A 481 -38.60 -7.70 -13.19
N THR A 482 -38.77 -7.41 -11.89
CA THR A 482 -37.74 -7.45 -10.83
C THR A 482 -37.35 -8.88 -10.44
N ARG A 483 -36.83 -9.66 -11.39
CA ARG A 483 -36.29 -10.99 -11.10
C ARG A 483 -34.77 -10.98 -11.07
N TRP A 484 -34.20 -11.59 -10.03
CA TRP A 484 -32.76 -11.83 -9.90
C TRP A 484 -32.53 -13.34 -9.75
N GLY A 485 -31.79 -13.96 -10.66
CA GLY A 485 -31.48 -15.39 -10.57
C GLY A 485 -32.72 -16.30 -10.45
N GLY A 486 -33.86 -15.90 -11.02
CA GLY A 486 -35.14 -16.62 -10.91
C GLY A 486 -36.03 -16.25 -9.71
N THR A 487 -35.48 -15.56 -8.69
CA THR A 487 -36.21 -15.03 -7.53
C THR A 487 -36.97 -13.76 -7.89
N GLU A 488 -38.24 -13.66 -7.53
CA GLU A 488 -39.00 -12.40 -7.56
C GLU A 488 -38.55 -11.50 -6.40
N VAL A 489 -37.91 -10.39 -6.70
CA VAL A 489 -37.46 -9.38 -5.71
C VAL A 489 -38.49 -8.26 -5.66
N LEU A 490 -39.06 -8.01 -4.48
CA LEU A 490 -39.96 -6.89 -4.23
C LEU A 490 -39.37 -5.97 -3.16
N GLU A 491 -39.76 -4.70 -3.18
CA GLU A 491 -39.32 -3.71 -2.18
C GLU A 491 -39.91 -4.02 -0.80
N ALA A 492 -39.06 -4.00 0.23
CA ALA A 492 -39.47 -4.01 1.63
C ALA A 492 -39.58 -2.58 2.19
N PRO A 493 -40.65 -2.23 2.92
CA PRO A 493 -40.78 -0.94 3.57
C PRO A 493 -39.86 -0.84 4.79
N ARG A 494 -39.43 0.37 5.16
CA ARG A 494 -38.60 0.59 6.37
C ARG A 494 -39.37 0.46 7.69
N SER A 495 -40.71 0.46 7.65
CA SER A 495 -41.53 0.22 8.84
C SER A 495 -41.57 -1.27 9.17
N LEU A 496 -41.11 -1.64 10.37
CA LEU A 496 -41.12 -3.03 10.82
C LEU A 496 -42.54 -3.60 10.95
N GLU A 497 -43.52 -2.77 11.27
CA GLU A 497 -44.93 -3.19 11.33
C GLU A 497 -45.47 -3.51 9.92
N LEU A 498 -45.15 -2.69 8.92
CA LEU A 498 -45.52 -3.00 7.54
C LEU A 498 -44.78 -4.25 7.04
N CYS A 499 -43.49 -4.42 7.37
CA CYS A 499 -42.76 -5.65 7.10
C CYS A 499 -43.47 -6.87 7.68
N ARG A 500 -43.94 -6.78 8.93
CA ARG A 500 -44.69 -7.86 9.60
C ARG A 500 -45.97 -8.20 8.86
N GLN A 501 -46.75 -7.20 8.44
CA GLN A 501 -47.97 -7.41 7.65
C GLN A 501 -47.66 -8.08 6.29
N LEU A 502 -46.57 -7.67 5.64
CA LEU A 502 -46.11 -8.29 4.39
C LEU A 502 -45.64 -9.74 4.61
N LEU A 503 -44.94 -10.04 5.70
CA LEU A 503 -44.54 -11.41 6.05
C LEU A 503 -45.76 -12.34 6.18
N GLU A 504 -46.77 -11.91 6.94
CA GLU A 504 -47.98 -12.71 7.19
C GLU A 504 -48.76 -13.02 5.91
N ARG A 505 -48.78 -12.06 4.96
CA ARG A 505 -49.57 -12.15 3.71
C ARG A 505 -48.81 -12.77 2.55
N LEU A 506 -47.57 -12.37 2.33
CA LEU A 506 -46.77 -12.75 1.16
C LEU A 506 -45.89 -13.97 1.42
N ARG A 507 -45.57 -14.26 2.69
CA ARG A 507 -44.68 -15.35 3.14
C ARG A 507 -43.44 -15.50 2.27
N PRO A 508 -42.62 -14.45 2.13
CA PRO A 508 -41.41 -14.53 1.31
C PRO A 508 -40.44 -15.54 1.93
N GLY A 509 -39.60 -16.14 1.10
CA GLY A 509 -38.54 -17.05 1.59
C GLY A 509 -37.40 -16.29 2.27
N LEU A 510 -37.21 -15.02 1.90
CA LEU A 510 -36.19 -14.11 2.43
C LEU A 510 -36.78 -12.71 2.63
N LEU A 511 -36.52 -12.10 3.77
CA LEU A 511 -36.78 -10.70 4.06
C LEU A 511 -35.47 -10.02 4.51
N VAL A 512 -35.09 -8.93 3.84
CA VAL A 512 -33.93 -8.09 4.18
C VAL A 512 -34.43 -6.69 4.53
N VAL A 513 -34.15 -6.23 5.75
CA VAL A 513 -34.61 -4.92 6.24
C VAL A 513 -33.43 -4.10 6.74
N ALA A 514 -33.31 -2.85 6.27
CA ALA A 514 -32.35 -1.88 6.78
C ALA A 514 -32.90 -1.14 8.01
N LEU A 515 -32.17 -1.19 9.12
CA LEU A 515 -32.57 -0.58 10.40
C LEU A 515 -32.09 0.88 10.51
N THR A 516 -32.49 1.69 9.53
CA THR A 516 -32.00 3.07 9.34
C THR A 516 -32.78 4.14 10.11
N SER A 517 -34.02 3.87 10.51
CA SER A 517 -34.90 4.87 11.15
C SER A 517 -35.04 4.65 12.67
N PRO A 518 -35.28 5.70 13.48
CA PRO A 518 -35.55 5.54 14.92
C PRO A 518 -36.74 4.61 15.22
N GLU A 519 -37.77 4.62 14.38
CA GLU A 519 -38.93 3.71 14.50
C GLU A 519 -38.58 2.24 14.22
N SER A 520 -37.60 1.99 13.33
CA SER A 520 -37.06 0.65 13.07
C SER A 520 -36.06 0.17 14.14
N GLN A 521 -35.77 1.00 15.15
CA GLN A 521 -34.79 0.75 16.20
C GLN A 521 -35.43 0.43 17.57
N SER A 522 -36.70 0.04 17.60
CA SER A 522 -37.30 -0.54 18.82
C SER A 522 -36.91 -2.01 18.97
N LEU A 523 -36.29 -2.37 20.10
CA LEU A 523 -35.93 -3.76 20.42
C LEU A 523 -37.15 -4.69 20.43
N ASP A 524 -38.30 -4.22 20.94
CA ASP A 524 -39.53 -5.01 20.98
C ASP A 524 -40.12 -5.23 19.58
N SER A 525 -40.06 -4.22 18.70
CA SER A 525 -40.47 -4.36 17.30
C SER A 525 -39.58 -5.34 16.53
N ILE A 526 -38.27 -5.32 16.78
CA ILE A 526 -37.33 -6.28 16.20
C ILE A 526 -37.66 -7.69 16.70
N ARG A 527 -37.90 -7.88 18.00
CA ARG A 527 -38.29 -9.19 18.57
C ARG A 527 -39.58 -9.72 17.95
N LEU A 528 -40.58 -8.86 17.76
CA LEU A 528 -41.85 -9.25 17.14
C LEU A 528 -41.68 -9.64 15.67
N LEU A 529 -40.83 -8.92 14.92
CA LEU A 529 -40.50 -9.25 13.54
C LEU A 529 -39.75 -10.58 13.44
N VAL A 530 -38.76 -10.81 14.30
CA VAL A 530 -38.01 -12.07 14.41
C VAL A 530 -38.96 -13.25 14.66
N GLU A 531 -39.91 -13.09 15.58
CA GLU A 531 -40.89 -14.13 15.88
C GLU A 531 -41.87 -14.36 14.73
N THR A 532 -42.32 -13.29 14.07
CA THR A 532 -43.20 -13.41 12.91
C THR A 532 -42.49 -14.14 11.76
N ALA A 533 -41.25 -13.79 11.45
CA ALA A 533 -40.44 -14.46 10.44
C ALA A 533 -40.27 -15.97 10.76
N ARG A 534 -40.13 -16.33 12.04
CA ARG A 534 -40.09 -17.72 12.49
C ARG A 534 -41.39 -18.45 12.15
N THR A 535 -42.54 -17.84 12.49
CA THR A 535 -43.87 -18.45 12.24
C THR A 535 -44.23 -18.55 10.76
N THR A 536 -43.69 -17.67 9.91
CA THR A 536 -43.90 -17.71 8.46
C THR A 536 -42.85 -18.51 7.71
N ASN A 537 -41.87 -19.11 8.40
CA ASN A 537 -40.73 -19.82 7.83
C ASN A 537 -39.93 -18.96 6.83
N THR A 538 -39.70 -17.70 7.20
CA THR A 538 -38.95 -16.72 6.42
C THR A 538 -37.56 -16.52 7.03
N THR A 539 -36.52 -16.53 6.20
CA THR A 539 -35.18 -16.10 6.63
C THR A 539 -35.16 -14.58 6.74
N LEU A 540 -34.72 -14.06 7.88
CA LEU A 540 -34.68 -12.63 8.18
C LEU A 540 -33.22 -12.15 8.21
N VAL A 541 -32.94 -11.11 7.43
CA VAL A 541 -31.66 -10.40 7.45
C VAL A 541 -31.88 -8.99 7.95
N LEU A 542 -31.21 -8.65 9.06
CA LEU A 542 -31.26 -7.33 9.66
C LEU A 542 -29.99 -6.58 9.28
N ASP A 543 -30.11 -5.59 8.40
CA ASP A 543 -29.00 -4.71 8.04
C ASP A 543 -28.85 -3.60 9.08
N VAL A 544 -27.73 -3.64 9.81
CA VAL A 544 -27.35 -2.68 10.86
C VAL A 544 -26.31 -1.67 10.39
N SER A 545 -25.92 -1.71 9.11
CA SER A 545 -24.81 -0.89 8.56
C SER A 545 -24.96 0.61 8.85
N ALA A 546 -26.18 1.13 8.80
CA ALA A 546 -26.45 2.54 9.06
C ALA A 546 -26.10 2.99 10.49
N GLY A 547 -26.10 2.08 11.46
CA GLY A 547 -25.74 2.33 12.85
C GLY A 547 -24.44 1.66 13.29
N PHE A 548 -23.71 1.00 12.38
CA PHE A 548 -22.50 0.26 12.70
C PHE A 548 -21.26 1.08 12.33
N GLU A 549 -20.60 1.61 13.36
CA GLU A 549 -19.41 2.46 13.23
C GLU A 549 -18.32 1.94 14.16
N LEU A 550 -17.08 1.96 13.68
CA LEU A 550 -15.91 1.59 14.48
C LEU A 550 -15.44 2.83 15.23
N SER A 551 -15.60 2.83 16.54
CA SER A 551 -15.30 3.98 17.40
C SER A 551 -14.95 3.50 18.80
N SER A 552 -14.29 4.36 19.57
CA SER A 552 -14.05 4.13 21.01
C SER A 552 -15.32 4.32 21.85
N ALA A 553 -16.38 4.92 21.30
CA ALA A 553 -17.67 5.11 21.95
C ALA A 553 -18.84 4.87 20.97
N PRO A 554 -19.00 3.65 20.44
CA PRO A 554 -19.99 3.38 19.41
C PRO A 554 -21.41 3.50 19.96
N ALA A 555 -22.30 4.05 19.15
CA ALA A 555 -23.72 4.13 19.47
C ALA A 555 -24.30 2.71 19.67
N GLN A 556 -25.10 2.54 20.72
CA GLN A 556 -25.75 1.26 20.98
C GLN A 556 -26.80 0.98 19.91
N HIS A 557 -26.71 -0.16 19.23
CA HIS A 557 -27.67 -0.58 18.21
C HIS A 557 -28.61 -1.65 18.77
N PRO A 558 -29.94 -1.50 18.69
CA PRO A 558 -30.91 -2.46 19.24
C PRO A 558 -30.74 -3.90 18.74
N ALA A 559 -30.43 -4.10 17.45
CA ALA A 559 -30.15 -5.44 16.91
C ALA A 559 -28.83 -6.04 17.43
N LEU A 560 -27.83 -5.23 17.79
CA LEU A 560 -26.61 -5.71 18.45
C LEU A 560 -26.84 -5.98 19.93
N ARG A 561 -27.75 -5.23 20.57
CA ARG A 561 -28.23 -5.54 21.92
C ARG A 561 -29.01 -6.85 21.97
N LEU A 562 -29.81 -7.16 20.94
CA LEU A 562 -30.44 -8.48 20.78
C LEU A 562 -29.37 -9.59 20.81
N LEU A 563 -28.28 -9.39 20.07
CA LEU A 563 -27.15 -10.30 20.08
C LEU A 563 -26.49 -10.37 21.47
N ALA A 564 -26.35 -9.26 22.21
CA ALA A 564 -25.80 -9.26 23.56
C ALA A 564 -26.66 -10.03 24.60
N GLU A 565 -27.98 -9.91 24.51
CA GLU A 565 -28.91 -10.48 25.50
C GLU A 565 -29.18 -11.97 25.29
N GLN A 566 -29.18 -12.45 24.04
CA GLN A 566 -29.51 -13.84 23.72
C GLN A 566 -28.84 -14.35 22.43
N PRO A 567 -28.68 -15.68 22.28
CA PRO A 567 -28.24 -16.30 21.03
C PRO A 567 -29.13 -15.90 19.84
N LEU A 568 -28.54 -15.67 18.66
CA LEU A 568 -29.32 -15.36 17.46
C LEU A 568 -30.16 -16.60 17.06
N PRO A 569 -31.44 -16.43 16.69
CA PRO A 569 -32.23 -17.51 16.11
C PRO A 569 -31.67 -18.00 14.78
N GLU A 570 -31.87 -19.27 14.44
CA GLU A 570 -31.29 -19.91 13.25
C GLU A 570 -31.70 -19.30 11.92
N HIS A 571 -32.88 -18.68 11.87
CA HIS A 571 -33.44 -18.00 10.70
C HIS A 571 -33.06 -16.51 10.61
N VAL A 572 -32.22 -16.02 11.53
CA VAL A 572 -31.80 -14.61 11.59
C VAL A 572 -30.31 -14.48 11.28
N THR A 573 -29.97 -13.53 10.40
CA THR A 573 -28.59 -13.12 10.12
C THR A 573 -28.49 -11.60 10.23
N LEU A 574 -27.42 -11.09 10.84
CA LEU A 574 -27.12 -9.66 10.83
C LEU A 574 -26.19 -9.33 9.66
N LEU A 575 -26.47 -8.24 8.96
CA LEU A 575 -25.57 -7.66 7.96
C LEU A 575 -24.95 -6.39 8.55
N CYS A 576 -23.63 -6.41 8.74
CA CYS A 576 -22.84 -5.33 9.30
C CYS A 576 -21.90 -4.77 8.23
N GLY A 577 -22.30 -3.71 7.55
CA GLY A 577 -21.48 -2.98 6.58
C GLY A 577 -20.58 -1.96 7.25
N LEU A 578 -19.28 -2.01 6.93
CA LEU A 578 -18.29 -0.98 7.21
C LEU A 578 -18.28 -0.04 6.00
N VAL A 579 -19.11 1.00 6.06
CA VAL A 579 -19.40 1.92 4.93
C VAL A 579 -19.25 3.40 5.29
N LYS A 580 -18.78 3.69 6.50
CA LYS A 580 -18.64 5.03 7.07
C LYS A 580 -17.16 5.36 7.29
N ASP A 581 -16.37 5.22 6.25
CA ASP A 581 -14.93 5.45 6.33
C ASP A 581 -14.56 6.88 5.95
N ASP A 582 -13.91 7.60 6.86
CA ASP A 582 -13.50 8.99 6.66
C ASP A 582 -12.09 9.11 6.05
N VAL A 583 -11.25 8.06 6.13
CA VAL A 583 -9.88 8.05 5.60
C VAL A 583 -9.89 7.76 4.10
N TYR A 584 -10.53 6.66 3.71
CA TYR A 584 -10.69 6.17 2.35
C TYR A 584 -12.19 6.07 2.06
N ARG A 585 -12.77 7.20 1.63
CA ARG A 585 -14.18 7.27 1.23
C ARG A 585 -14.52 6.20 0.20
N ASP A 586 -15.70 5.63 0.30
CA ASP A 586 -16.22 4.56 -0.57
C ASP A 586 -15.48 3.21 -0.43
N LEU A 587 -14.53 3.09 0.49
CA LEU A 587 -14.02 1.80 0.92
C LEU A 587 -15.13 1.05 1.64
N GLU A 588 -15.52 -0.11 1.09
CA GLU A 588 -16.58 -0.93 1.63
C GLU A 588 -16.03 -2.32 1.99
N LEU A 589 -16.46 -2.81 3.16
CA LEU A 589 -16.40 -4.20 3.56
C LEU A 589 -17.70 -4.53 4.28
N SER A 590 -18.15 -5.77 4.26
CA SER A 590 -19.33 -6.18 5.01
C SER A 590 -19.10 -7.49 5.73
N VAL A 591 -19.86 -7.73 6.79
CA VAL A 591 -19.78 -8.93 7.60
C VAL A 591 -21.18 -9.46 7.86
N LEU A 592 -21.42 -10.72 7.55
CA LEU A 592 -22.61 -11.42 8.00
C LEU A 592 -22.30 -12.11 9.33
N VAL A 593 -23.19 -11.89 10.30
CA VAL A 593 -23.13 -12.52 11.63
C VAL A 593 -24.29 -13.50 11.76
N SER A 594 -23.97 -14.77 11.99
CA SER A 594 -24.96 -15.81 12.22
C SER A 594 -24.44 -16.81 13.24
N GLU A 595 -25.31 -17.39 14.06
CA GLU A 595 -24.96 -18.50 14.95
C GLU A 595 -25.42 -19.85 14.38
N ASN A 596 -25.76 -19.91 13.09
CA ASN A 596 -26.11 -21.14 12.37
C ASN A 596 -24.92 -21.65 11.55
N ALA A 597 -24.31 -22.75 12.00
CA ALA A 597 -23.11 -23.32 11.36
C ALA A 597 -23.35 -23.78 9.92
N ALA A 598 -24.55 -24.31 9.61
CA ALA A 598 -24.89 -24.76 8.27
C ALA A 598 -25.02 -23.59 7.28
N THR A 599 -25.68 -22.51 7.71
CA THR A 599 -25.79 -21.28 6.92
C THR A 599 -24.41 -20.69 6.63
N LEU A 600 -23.54 -20.58 7.64
CA LEU A 600 -22.19 -20.04 7.48
C LEU A 600 -21.33 -20.87 6.53
N SER A 601 -21.37 -22.21 6.66
CA SER A 601 -20.66 -23.11 5.75
C SER A 601 -21.16 -22.94 4.32
N ALA A 602 -22.48 -22.90 4.11
CA ALA A 602 -23.05 -22.76 2.78
C ALA A 602 -22.77 -21.38 2.17
N LEU A 603 -22.79 -20.30 2.96
CA LEU A 603 -22.40 -18.97 2.50
C LEU A 603 -20.92 -18.92 2.12
N ALA A 604 -20.04 -19.62 2.85
CA ALA A 604 -18.64 -19.76 2.45
C ALA A 604 -18.49 -20.53 1.13
N ASP A 605 -19.26 -21.60 0.92
CA ASP A 605 -19.24 -22.34 -0.36
C ASP A 605 -19.78 -21.47 -1.52
N VAL A 606 -20.84 -20.70 -1.29
CA VAL A 606 -21.36 -19.74 -2.28
C VAL A 606 -20.34 -18.65 -2.57
N ALA A 607 -19.69 -18.11 -1.55
CA ALA A 607 -18.62 -17.12 -1.70
C ALA A 607 -17.47 -17.70 -2.55
N GLU A 608 -17.02 -18.92 -2.27
CA GLU A 608 -15.98 -19.62 -3.06
C GLU A 608 -16.32 -19.65 -4.54
N LEU A 609 -17.59 -19.96 -4.87
CA LEU A 609 -18.12 -20.15 -6.23
C LEU A 609 -18.61 -18.87 -6.91
N THR A 610 -18.49 -17.71 -6.27
CA THR A 610 -18.98 -16.43 -6.80
C THR A 610 -17.91 -15.34 -6.81
N TYR A 611 -17.73 -14.61 -5.71
CA TYR A 611 -16.70 -13.57 -5.59
C TYR A 611 -15.34 -14.10 -5.12
N SER A 612 -15.29 -15.40 -4.80
CA SER A 612 -14.16 -16.14 -4.26
C SER A 612 -13.74 -15.66 -2.86
N ARG A 613 -13.17 -14.46 -2.72
CA ARG A 613 -12.60 -13.96 -1.45
C ARG A 613 -12.84 -12.47 -1.25
N PRO A 614 -13.03 -12.01 0.00
CA PRO A 614 -12.99 -10.58 0.31
C PRO A 614 -11.59 -9.97 0.08
N PRO A 615 -11.48 -8.66 -0.23
CA PRO A 615 -10.20 -8.02 -0.53
C PRO A 615 -9.21 -8.01 0.66
N LEU A 616 -7.96 -8.41 0.43
CA LEU A 616 -6.93 -8.52 1.48
C LEU A 616 -6.63 -7.18 2.16
N LEU A 617 -6.34 -6.15 1.37
CA LEU A 617 -5.89 -4.84 1.91
C LEU A 617 -7.00 -4.13 2.68
N VAL A 618 -8.26 -4.27 2.24
CA VAL A 618 -9.42 -3.69 2.94
C VAL A 618 -9.61 -4.33 4.30
N GLN A 619 -9.48 -5.67 4.38
CA GLN A 619 -9.57 -6.38 5.66
C GLN A 619 -8.39 -6.04 6.58
N ARG A 620 -7.17 -5.87 6.06
CA ARG A 620 -6.02 -5.43 6.87
C ARG A 620 -6.23 -4.03 7.45
N TYR A 621 -6.74 -3.11 6.63
CA TYR A 621 -7.06 -1.76 7.06
C TYR A 621 -8.06 -1.77 8.23
N TYR A 622 -9.19 -2.46 8.12
CA TYR A 622 -10.15 -2.54 9.23
C TYR A 622 -9.63 -3.37 10.40
N ALA A 623 -8.82 -4.41 10.18
CA ALA A 623 -8.17 -5.15 11.26
C ALA A 623 -7.24 -4.26 12.08
N ARG A 624 -6.57 -3.30 11.42
CA ARG A 624 -5.70 -2.31 12.08
C ARG A 624 -6.49 -1.33 12.94
N ILE A 625 -7.57 -0.76 12.40
CA ILE A 625 -8.48 0.11 13.17
C ILE A 625 -9.02 -0.62 14.40
N LEU A 626 -9.49 -1.86 14.22
CA LEU A 626 -9.99 -2.67 15.34
C LEU A 626 -8.90 -2.95 16.38
N ALA A 627 -7.66 -3.23 15.95
CA ALA A 627 -6.54 -3.43 16.86
C ALA A 627 -6.22 -2.17 17.67
N ASP A 628 -6.23 -1.00 17.03
CA ASP A 628 -6.01 0.28 17.69
C ASP A 628 -7.10 0.55 18.73
N LEU A 629 -8.38 0.39 18.37
CA LEU A 629 -9.50 0.53 19.31
C LEU A 629 -9.38 -0.42 20.51
N LEU A 630 -9.01 -1.68 20.28
CA LEU A 630 -8.85 -2.68 21.33
C LEU A 630 -7.64 -2.43 22.23
N SER A 631 -6.62 -1.72 21.76
CA SER A 631 -5.38 -1.47 22.53
C SER A 631 -5.60 -0.57 23.76
N PHE A 632 -6.59 0.31 23.73
CA PHE A 632 -6.84 1.31 24.78
C PHE A 632 -7.73 0.80 25.92
N ARG A 633 -8.34 -0.38 25.79
CA ARG A 633 -9.35 -0.85 26.73
C ARG A 633 -8.81 -1.95 27.64
N ILE A 634 -8.94 -1.74 28.96
CA ILE A 634 -8.74 -2.82 29.94
C ILE A 634 -9.84 -3.87 29.68
N GLN A 635 -9.43 -5.05 29.21
CA GLN A 635 -10.35 -6.16 28.97
C GLN A 635 -11.06 -6.52 30.28
N GLY A 636 -12.32 -6.11 30.42
CA GLY A 636 -13.21 -6.69 31.42
C GLY A 636 -13.48 -8.15 31.07
N THR A 637 -13.85 -8.97 32.06
CA THR A 637 -14.23 -10.38 31.88
C THR A 637 -15.49 -10.48 31.00
N GLY A 638 -15.33 -10.37 29.68
CA GLY A 638 -16.38 -10.66 28.71
C GLY A 638 -16.80 -12.12 28.87
N GLY A 639 -18.11 -12.37 28.74
CA GLY A 639 -18.64 -13.74 28.80
C GLY A 639 -18.01 -14.66 27.75
N THR A 640 -18.16 -15.97 27.92
CA THR A 640 -17.62 -16.97 26.99
C THR A 640 -18.14 -16.72 25.56
N PRO A 641 -17.26 -16.57 24.55
CA PRO A 641 -17.67 -16.38 23.16
C PRO A 641 -18.62 -17.49 22.69
N ARG A 642 -19.79 -17.09 22.17
CA ARG A 642 -20.77 -18.04 21.62
C ARG A 642 -20.33 -18.49 20.24
N ARG A 643 -20.25 -19.81 20.06
CA ARG A 643 -19.93 -20.44 18.78
C ARG A 643 -21.20 -20.76 17.98
N PRO A 644 -21.10 -20.86 16.65
CA PRO A 644 -22.17 -21.36 15.81
C PRO A 644 -22.65 -22.74 16.28
N ARG A 645 -23.96 -22.94 16.25
CA ARG A 645 -24.63 -24.17 16.64
C ARG A 645 -24.98 -24.99 15.39
N ALA A 646 -24.99 -26.32 15.57
CA ALA A 646 -25.60 -27.20 14.58
C ALA A 646 -27.10 -26.90 14.52
N PRO A 647 -27.71 -26.89 13.31
CA PRO A 647 -29.10 -26.50 13.19
C PRO A 647 -30.05 -27.51 13.86
N GLU A 648 -31.08 -27.03 14.54
CA GLU A 648 -32.12 -27.82 15.22
C GLU A 648 -32.93 -28.68 14.23
N ARG A 649 -33.00 -28.24 12.97
CA ARG A 649 -33.55 -29.00 11.85
C ARG A 649 -32.49 -29.19 10.77
N PRO A 650 -32.39 -30.38 10.14
CA PRO A 650 -31.53 -30.53 8.98
C PRO A 650 -31.95 -29.51 7.92
N PRO A 651 -31.00 -28.77 7.33
CA PRO A 651 -31.32 -27.81 6.29
C PRO A 651 -32.04 -28.54 5.13
N PRO A 652 -32.95 -27.87 4.40
CA PRO A 652 -33.40 -28.42 3.12
C PRO A 652 -32.16 -28.75 2.28
N PRO A 653 -32.18 -29.81 1.44
CA PRO A 653 -31.03 -30.20 0.64
C PRO A 653 -30.50 -28.97 -0.09
N THR A 654 -29.32 -28.52 0.31
CA THR A 654 -28.70 -27.31 -0.22
C THR A 654 -28.41 -27.55 -1.69
N ALA A 655 -28.65 -26.55 -2.54
CA ALA A 655 -28.27 -26.64 -3.94
C ALA A 655 -26.75 -26.71 -4.17
N THR A 656 -25.97 -26.54 -3.11
CA THR A 656 -24.52 -26.64 -3.06
C THR A 656 -24.13 -27.89 -2.30
N GLU A 657 -24.13 -29.05 -2.96
CA GLU A 657 -23.13 -30.04 -2.58
C GLU A 657 -21.78 -29.43 -2.94
N ARG A 658 -20.93 -29.19 -1.94
CA ARG A 658 -19.53 -28.82 -2.19
C ARG A 658 -19.00 -29.86 -3.17
N PRO A 659 -18.55 -29.48 -4.39
CA PRO A 659 -18.09 -30.45 -5.35
C PRO A 659 -17.10 -31.39 -4.66
N ALA A 660 -17.24 -32.70 -4.81
CA ALA A 660 -16.30 -33.65 -4.21
C ALA A 660 -14.83 -33.31 -4.57
N ALA A 661 -14.65 -32.64 -5.71
CA ALA A 661 -13.43 -31.98 -6.14
C ALA A 661 -12.80 -31.03 -5.10
N LEU A 662 -13.54 -30.34 -4.21
CA LEU A 662 -13.03 -29.34 -3.26
C LEU A 662 -12.80 -29.88 -1.84
N ALA A 663 -12.96 -31.19 -1.61
CA ALA A 663 -12.67 -31.84 -0.34
C ALA A 663 -11.18 -32.18 -0.24
N LEU A 664 -10.54 -31.80 0.87
CA LEU A 664 -9.13 -32.10 1.17
C LEU A 664 -9.04 -33.05 2.38
N PRO A 665 -8.09 -34.00 2.41
CA PRO A 665 -7.86 -34.83 3.59
C PRO A 665 -7.19 -34.03 4.72
N GLY A 666 -7.62 -34.28 5.96
CA GLY A 666 -7.03 -33.71 7.17
C GLY A 666 -7.34 -32.22 7.40
N ASP A 667 -6.62 -31.61 8.34
CA ASP A 667 -6.66 -30.16 8.57
C ASP A 667 -5.55 -29.48 7.75
N PRO A 668 -5.89 -28.80 6.63
CA PRO A 668 -4.92 -28.13 5.77
C PRO A 668 -4.28 -26.89 6.42
N ALA A 669 -4.74 -26.45 7.60
CA ALA A 669 -4.23 -25.29 8.33
C ALA A 669 -3.06 -25.63 9.29
N ARG A 670 -2.69 -26.91 9.40
CA ARG A 670 -1.53 -27.36 10.18
C ARG A 670 -0.21 -26.84 9.60
N ALA A 671 0.67 -26.34 10.46
CA ALA A 671 1.95 -25.72 10.06
C ALA A 671 2.96 -26.70 9.44
N ASP A 672 2.80 -28.00 9.66
CA ASP A 672 3.70 -29.06 9.17
C ASP A 672 3.26 -29.67 7.82
N VAL A 673 2.22 -29.12 7.19
CA VAL A 673 1.68 -29.63 5.92
C VAL A 673 2.38 -28.98 4.72
N LEU A 674 2.88 -29.81 3.81
CA LEU A 674 3.44 -29.39 2.53
C LEU A 674 2.31 -29.30 1.50
N ARG A 675 1.89 -28.07 1.17
CA ARG A 675 0.73 -27.81 0.30
C ARG A 675 1.15 -27.59 -1.15
N LEU A 676 0.92 -28.58 -2.03
CA LEU A 676 1.03 -28.44 -3.50
C LEU A 676 -0.35 -28.55 -4.19
N ASP A 677 -1.43 -28.36 -3.45
CA ASP A 677 -2.80 -28.47 -3.92
C ASP A 677 -3.42 -27.10 -4.30
N TYR A 678 -3.00 -26.01 -3.66
CA TYR A 678 -3.66 -24.71 -3.81
C TYR A 678 -3.08 -23.90 -4.97
N GLY A 679 -3.91 -23.56 -5.96
CA GLY A 679 -3.48 -22.97 -7.23
C GLY A 679 -3.08 -21.49 -7.17
N GLU A 680 -2.47 -21.06 -6.08
CA GLU A 680 -2.00 -19.71 -5.81
C GLU A 680 -0.55 -19.52 -6.27
N ASN A 681 -0.23 -18.30 -6.72
CA ASN A 681 1.15 -17.91 -6.89
C ASN A 681 1.69 -17.25 -5.61
N SER A 682 2.41 -18.03 -4.80
CA SER A 682 3.03 -17.58 -3.54
C SER A 682 4.45 -17.06 -3.73
N LEU A 683 4.91 -16.83 -4.97
CA LEU A 683 6.18 -16.17 -5.24
C LEU A 683 6.07 -14.65 -4.93
N SER A 684 7.20 -13.95 -5.01
CA SER A 684 7.25 -12.52 -4.75
C SER A 684 6.57 -11.74 -5.87
N ALA A 685 5.68 -10.81 -5.50
CA ALA A 685 5.11 -9.85 -6.42
C ALA A 685 6.17 -8.82 -6.86
N PRO A 686 6.03 -8.23 -8.07
CA PRO A 686 6.95 -7.22 -8.55
C PRO A 686 7.11 -6.04 -7.61
N THR A 687 8.32 -5.49 -7.55
CA THR A 687 8.70 -4.39 -6.66
C THR A 687 7.87 -3.14 -6.94
N CYS A 688 7.57 -2.85 -8.21
CA CYS A 688 6.73 -1.71 -8.60
C CYS A 688 5.30 -1.81 -8.04
N LEU A 689 4.70 -3.01 -8.00
CA LEU A 689 3.35 -3.20 -7.47
C LEU A 689 3.31 -2.84 -5.99
N ARG A 690 4.31 -3.27 -5.20
CA ARG A 690 4.43 -2.89 -3.79
C ARG A 690 4.59 -1.39 -3.62
N ALA A 691 5.42 -0.74 -4.45
CA ALA A 691 5.61 0.70 -4.41
C ALA A 691 4.32 1.48 -4.74
N HIS A 692 3.64 1.11 -5.83
CA HIS A 692 2.40 1.77 -6.26
C HIS A 692 1.25 1.57 -5.28
N LEU A 693 1.19 0.42 -4.58
CA LEU A 693 0.22 0.22 -3.51
C LEU A 693 0.46 1.22 -2.36
N LEU A 694 1.71 1.37 -1.90
CA LEU A 694 2.02 2.34 -0.84
C LEU A 694 1.71 3.77 -1.30
N GLU A 695 2.07 4.12 -2.54
CA GLU A 695 1.75 5.43 -3.13
C GLU A 695 0.24 5.69 -3.13
N ALA A 696 -0.55 4.72 -3.60
CA ALA A 696 -1.99 4.86 -3.71
C ALA A 696 -2.64 5.13 -2.35
N PHE A 697 -2.23 4.40 -1.31
CA PHE A 697 -2.76 4.57 0.05
C PHE A 697 -2.22 5.84 0.74
N ALA A 698 -1.01 6.30 0.39
CA ALA A 698 -0.43 7.54 0.91
C ALA A 698 -1.16 8.78 0.39
N ARG A 699 -1.65 8.76 -0.86
CA ARG A 699 -2.44 9.84 -1.47
C ARG A 699 -3.68 10.16 -0.65
N ARG A 700 -4.06 11.45 -0.63
CA ARG A 700 -5.17 11.96 0.19
C ARG A 700 -6.53 11.67 -0.43
N GLN A 701 -6.65 11.86 -1.74
CA GLN A 701 -7.85 11.56 -2.51
C GLN A 701 -7.40 11.18 -3.92
N LEU A 702 -8.17 10.31 -4.57
CA LEU A 702 -8.00 9.92 -5.96
C LEU A 702 -9.31 10.19 -6.67
N ASP A 703 -9.27 10.85 -7.82
CA ASP A 703 -10.44 10.97 -8.67
C ASP A 703 -10.57 9.78 -9.64
N GLU A 704 -11.71 9.70 -10.34
CA GLU A 704 -11.98 8.65 -11.31
C GLU A 704 -11.04 8.68 -12.51
N ALA A 705 -10.51 9.85 -12.90
CA ALA A 705 -9.59 9.96 -14.04
C ALA A 705 -8.18 9.45 -13.67
N GLU A 706 -7.70 9.77 -12.47
CA GLU A 706 -6.45 9.26 -11.91
C GLU A 706 -6.49 7.73 -11.76
N SER A 707 -7.63 7.19 -11.31
CA SER A 707 -7.81 5.76 -11.06
C SER A 707 -8.36 4.95 -12.24
N ASP A 708 -8.68 5.58 -13.37
CA ASP A 708 -9.13 4.87 -14.57
C ASP A 708 -7.99 4.02 -15.16
N VAL A 709 -8.15 2.71 -15.08
CA VAL A 709 -7.21 1.67 -15.50
C VAL A 709 -7.48 1.15 -16.91
N ARG A 710 -8.59 1.56 -17.53
CA ARG A 710 -9.02 1.07 -18.84
C ARG A 710 -8.02 1.38 -19.96
N PRO A 711 -7.37 2.56 -20.03
CA PRO A 711 -6.39 2.84 -21.09
C PRO A 711 -5.23 1.84 -21.10
N GLU A 712 -4.65 1.54 -19.93
CA GLU A 712 -3.54 0.60 -19.80
C GLU A 712 -3.97 -0.84 -20.05
N LEU A 713 -5.20 -1.21 -19.68
CA LEU A 713 -5.77 -2.51 -20.02
C LEU A 713 -6.03 -2.66 -21.53
N ILE A 714 -6.52 -1.62 -22.21
CA ILE A 714 -6.69 -1.61 -23.67
C ILE A 714 -5.32 -1.86 -24.33
N ALA A 715 -4.31 -1.07 -23.97
CA ALA A 715 -2.96 -1.24 -24.49
C ALA A 715 -2.38 -2.65 -24.19
N LEU A 716 -2.68 -3.21 -23.02
CA LEU A 716 -2.30 -4.59 -22.68
C LEU A 716 -3.00 -5.63 -23.56
N LEU A 717 -4.29 -5.47 -23.79
CA LEU A 717 -5.09 -6.37 -24.63
C LEU A 717 -4.63 -6.31 -26.09
N GLU A 718 -4.38 -5.11 -26.61
CA GLU A 718 -3.81 -4.88 -27.94
C GLU A 718 -2.44 -5.55 -28.08
N ALA A 719 -1.54 -5.32 -27.11
CA ALA A 719 -0.18 -5.86 -27.13
C ALA A 719 -0.12 -7.39 -27.01
N ARG A 720 -0.99 -8.01 -26.20
CA ARG A 720 -0.98 -9.46 -25.96
C ARG A 720 -1.78 -10.27 -26.97
N PHE A 721 -2.90 -9.71 -27.42
CA PHE A 721 -3.94 -10.47 -28.13
C PHE A 721 -4.29 -9.89 -29.50
N GLY A 722 -3.60 -8.82 -29.94
CA GLY A 722 -3.82 -8.22 -31.25
C GLY A 722 -5.21 -7.62 -31.47
N LEU A 723 -6.04 -7.54 -30.41
CA LEU A 723 -7.35 -6.90 -30.46
C LEU A 723 -7.18 -5.44 -30.91
N GLN A 724 -8.12 -4.93 -31.70
CA GLN A 724 -8.12 -3.55 -32.20
C GLN A 724 -9.47 -2.89 -31.88
N ASP A 725 -9.52 -1.56 -31.92
CA ASP A 725 -10.74 -0.76 -31.76
C ASP A 725 -11.53 -1.09 -30.46
N ILE A 726 -10.81 -1.39 -29.36
CA ILE A 726 -11.44 -1.71 -28.08
C ILE A 726 -12.08 -0.45 -27.50
N ALA A 727 -13.41 -0.44 -27.46
CA ALA A 727 -14.14 0.63 -26.82
C ALA A 727 -14.14 0.45 -25.30
N ALA A 728 -13.74 1.49 -24.55
CA ALA A 728 -13.55 1.45 -23.10
C ALA A 728 -14.82 1.06 -22.31
N GLU A 729 -16.02 1.30 -22.87
CA GLU A 729 -17.30 0.91 -22.27
C GLU A 729 -17.61 -0.60 -22.37
N ARG A 730 -16.82 -1.36 -23.15
CA ARG A 730 -16.88 -2.83 -23.21
C ARG A 730 -15.88 -3.52 -22.30
N LEU A 731 -15.11 -2.74 -21.54
CA LEU A 731 -14.11 -3.24 -20.60
C LEU A 731 -14.60 -3.03 -19.17
N HIS A 732 -14.70 -4.13 -18.43
CA HIS A 732 -15.21 -4.17 -17.06
C HIS A 732 -14.13 -4.66 -16.11
N VAL A 733 -14.11 -4.11 -14.89
CA VAL A 733 -13.21 -4.55 -13.82
C VAL A 733 -14.02 -5.03 -12.62
N ALA A 734 -13.53 -6.05 -11.92
CA ALA A 734 -14.20 -6.63 -10.75
C ALA A 734 -13.19 -7.14 -9.72
N GLY A 735 -13.71 -7.60 -8.58
CA GLY A 735 -12.99 -8.24 -7.46
C GLY A 735 -12.24 -9.56 -7.80
N GLY A 736 -11.73 -9.71 -9.03
CA GLY A 736 -11.17 -10.93 -9.62
C GLY A 736 -11.96 -11.41 -10.84
N THR A 737 -11.51 -12.50 -11.45
CA THR A 737 -12.20 -13.15 -12.59
C THR A 737 -13.48 -13.89 -12.18
N ALA A 738 -13.57 -14.30 -10.91
CA ALA A 738 -14.68 -15.05 -10.36
C ALA A 738 -16.04 -14.30 -10.44
N PRO A 739 -16.16 -13.03 -10.01
CA PRO A 739 -17.35 -12.21 -10.26
C PRO A 739 -17.74 -12.06 -11.74
N LEU A 740 -16.75 -11.85 -12.61
CA LEU A 740 -16.98 -11.68 -14.05
C LEU A 740 -17.56 -12.95 -14.65
N PHE A 741 -16.96 -14.10 -14.36
CA PHE A 741 -17.46 -15.41 -14.79
C PHE A 741 -18.86 -15.69 -14.24
N THR A 742 -19.09 -15.43 -12.95
CA THR A 742 -20.40 -15.64 -12.30
C THR A 742 -21.50 -14.82 -12.99
N SER A 743 -21.20 -13.56 -13.34
CA SER A 743 -22.15 -12.70 -14.04
C SER A 743 -22.49 -13.23 -15.45
N LEU A 744 -21.50 -13.74 -16.18
CA LEU A 744 -21.73 -14.41 -17.47
C LEU A 744 -22.56 -15.68 -17.30
N MET A 745 -22.35 -16.45 -16.23
CA MET A 745 -23.14 -17.66 -15.98
C MET A 745 -24.59 -17.35 -15.59
N LEU A 746 -24.85 -16.25 -14.87
CA LEU A 746 -26.21 -15.76 -14.63
C LEU A 746 -26.92 -15.40 -15.95
N ALA A 747 -26.21 -14.73 -16.87
CA ALA A 747 -26.73 -14.44 -18.20
C ALA A 747 -26.95 -15.71 -19.05
N CYS A 748 -26.03 -16.68 -18.96
CA CYS A 748 -26.17 -17.99 -19.59
C CYS A 748 -27.42 -18.71 -19.09
N ALA A 749 -27.62 -18.79 -17.78
CA ALA A 749 -28.80 -19.40 -17.17
C ALA A 749 -30.10 -18.69 -17.57
N ALA A 750 -30.12 -17.36 -17.56
CA ALA A 750 -31.28 -16.56 -17.96
C ALA A 750 -31.67 -16.79 -19.43
N ALA A 751 -30.69 -17.06 -20.29
CA ALA A 751 -30.90 -17.40 -21.70
C ALA A 751 -31.24 -18.89 -21.94
N GLY A 752 -31.31 -19.73 -20.90
CA GLY A 752 -31.48 -21.17 -21.03
C GLY A 752 -30.27 -21.85 -21.72
N GLY A 753 -29.08 -21.28 -21.60
CA GLY A 753 -27.88 -21.73 -22.30
C GLY A 753 -27.15 -22.90 -21.65
N THR A 754 -26.27 -23.51 -22.45
CA THR A 754 -25.39 -24.61 -22.02
C THR A 754 -23.93 -24.19 -22.07
N LEU A 755 -23.24 -24.30 -20.95
CA LEU A 755 -21.78 -24.13 -20.83
C LEU A 755 -21.07 -25.40 -21.31
N LEU A 756 -20.35 -25.28 -22.42
CA LEU A 756 -19.36 -26.25 -22.89
C LEU A 756 -18.07 -26.04 -22.11
N LEU A 757 -17.68 -27.02 -21.30
CA LEU A 757 -16.54 -26.95 -20.40
C LEU A 757 -15.54 -28.08 -20.70
N PRO A 758 -14.25 -27.80 -20.94
CA PRO A 758 -13.25 -28.84 -21.16
C PRO A 758 -13.19 -29.84 -20.00
N GLN A 759 -13.12 -31.13 -20.32
CA GLN A 759 -12.82 -32.15 -19.33
C GLN A 759 -11.48 -31.82 -18.68
N GLY A 760 -11.51 -31.76 -17.35
CA GLY A 760 -10.37 -31.38 -16.55
C GLY A 760 -10.29 -29.91 -16.17
N ALA A 761 -11.18 -29.06 -16.67
CA ALA A 761 -11.23 -27.66 -16.27
C ALA A 761 -11.40 -27.53 -14.74
N TYR A 762 -10.94 -26.40 -14.18
CA TYR A 762 -11.03 -26.16 -12.74
C TYR A 762 -12.49 -26.27 -12.25
N GLY A 763 -12.75 -27.21 -11.34
CA GLY A 763 -14.11 -27.55 -10.88
C GLY A 763 -14.93 -26.40 -10.30
N TYR A 764 -14.30 -25.27 -9.96
CA TYR A 764 -14.97 -23.99 -9.68
C TYR A 764 -15.96 -23.59 -10.78
N PHE A 765 -15.60 -23.72 -12.07
CA PHE A 765 -16.44 -23.23 -13.17
C PHE A 765 -17.74 -24.03 -13.31
N GLU A 766 -17.65 -25.35 -13.18
CA GLU A 766 -18.80 -26.25 -13.15
C GLU A 766 -19.68 -26.01 -11.91
N GLY A 767 -19.06 -25.85 -10.74
CA GLY A 767 -19.74 -25.54 -9.49
C GLY A 767 -20.50 -24.21 -9.56
N CYS A 768 -19.86 -23.16 -10.08
CA CYS A 768 -20.46 -21.84 -10.28
C CYS A 768 -21.63 -21.89 -11.27
N ALA A 769 -21.46 -22.55 -12.43
CA ALA A 769 -22.52 -22.69 -13.43
C ALA A 769 -23.77 -23.39 -12.85
N ARG A 770 -23.58 -24.49 -12.11
CA ARG A 770 -24.68 -25.19 -11.42
C ARG A 770 -25.30 -24.37 -10.29
N LEU A 771 -24.48 -23.62 -9.56
CA LEU A 771 -24.95 -22.74 -8.48
C LEU A 771 -25.90 -21.65 -9.00
N VAL A 772 -25.68 -21.14 -10.21
CA VAL A 772 -26.55 -20.11 -10.79
C VAL A 772 -27.63 -20.69 -11.72
N GLY A 773 -27.67 -22.01 -11.89
CA GLY A 773 -28.71 -22.72 -12.66
C GLY A 773 -28.43 -22.85 -14.16
N ALA A 774 -27.19 -22.63 -14.62
CA ALA A 774 -26.79 -22.89 -15.99
C ALA A 774 -26.56 -24.40 -16.25
N SER A 775 -26.87 -24.86 -17.46
CA SER A 775 -26.56 -26.23 -17.88
C SER A 775 -25.08 -26.37 -18.20
N VAL A 776 -24.47 -27.52 -17.92
CA VAL A 776 -23.04 -27.80 -18.21
C VAL A 776 -22.93 -29.07 -19.06
N ARG A 777 -22.15 -28.99 -20.14
CA ARG A 777 -21.77 -30.11 -21.00
C ARG A 777 -20.24 -30.23 -21.02
N PRO A 778 -19.65 -31.34 -20.55
CA PRO A 778 -18.22 -31.55 -20.66
C PRO A 778 -17.80 -31.77 -22.12
N ILE A 779 -16.67 -31.18 -22.52
CA ILE A 779 -15.98 -31.47 -23.78
C ILE A 779 -14.93 -32.53 -23.47
N VAL A 780 -15.06 -33.72 -24.05
CA VAL A 780 -14.12 -34.83 -23.78
C VAL A 780 -12.75 -34.49 -24.35
N THR A 781 -11.71 -34.56 -23.52
CA THR A 781 -10.31 -34.28 -23.89
C THR A 781 -9.46 -35.54 -23.72
N ALA A 782 -8.32 -35.62 -24.41
CA ALA A 782 -7.49 -36.83 -24.45
C ALA A 782 -6.02 -36.54 -24.13
N ARG A 783 -5.33 -37.54 -23.57
CA ARG A 783 -3.90 -37.49 -23.27
C ARG A 783 -3.05 -37.23 -24.53
N SER A 784 -3.47 -37.73 -25.69
CA SER A 784 -2.80 -37.55 -27.00
C SER A 784 -2.63 -36.09 -27.40
N ASP A 785 -3.52 -35.23 -26.91
CA ASP A 785 -3.58 -33.81 -27.22
C ASP A 785 -3.22 -32.97 -25.97
N ASP A 786 -2.54 -33.58 -24.98
CA ASP A 786 -2.22 -32.98 -23.68
C ASP A 786 -3.45 -32.38 -22.95
N TYR A 787 -4.60 -33.00 -23.19
CA TYR A 787 -5.93 -32.58 -22.73
C TYR A 787 -6.38 -31.20 -23.23
N LYS A 788 -5.80 -30.71 -24.33
CA LYS A 788 -6.35 -29.58 -25.09
C LYS A 788 -7.70 -29.95 -25.71
N VAL A 789 -8.55 -28.95 -25.90
CA VAL A 789 -9.76 -29.06 -26.72
C VAL A 789 -9.35 -29.11 -28.18
N THR A 790 -9.83 -30.11 -28.90
CA THR A 790 -9.61 -30.24 -30.34
C THR A 790 -10.84 -29.76 -31.11
N PRO A 791 -10.69 -29.35 -32.38
CA PRO A 791 -11.80 -29.04 -33.27
C PRO A 791 -12.91 -30.10 -33.28
N ALA A 792 -12.53 -31.37 -33.39
CA ALA A 792 -13.47 -32.49 -33.42
C ALA A 792 -14.24 -32.65 -32.10
N ALA A 793 -13.56 -32.50 -30.95
CA ALA A 793 -14.20 -32.59 -29.64
C ALA A 793 -15.19 -31.43 -29.41
N LEU A 794 -14.84 -30.22 -29.85
CA LEU A 794 -15.72 -29.05 -29.76
C LEU A 794 -16.98 -29.25 -30.63
N THR A 795 -16.83 -29.67 -31.89
CA THR A 795 -17.97 -29.93 -32.78
C THR A 795 -18.91 -30.98 -32.19
N ALA A 796 -18.37 -32.09 -31.68
CA ALA A 796 -19.18 -33.13 -31.04
C ALA A 796 -19.98 -32.59 -29.84
N ALA A 797 -19.35 -31.80 -28.96
CA ALA A 797 -20.04 -31.23 -27.79
C ALA A 797 -21.16 -30.24 -28.19
N ILE A 798 -20.98 -29.49 -29.27
CA ILE A 798 -22.01 -28.59 -29.83
C ILE A 798 -23.20 -29.40 -30.35
N ASP A 799 -22.94 -30.45 -31.12
CA ASP A 799 -23.99 -31.27 -31.75
C ASP A 799 -24.83 -32.05 -30.72
N GLU A 800 -24.25 -32.36 -29.55
CA GLU A 800 -24.87 -33.16 -28.49
C GLU A 800 -25.73 -32.36 -27.49
N CYS A 801 -25.83 -31.02 -27.64
CA CYS A 801 -26.63 -30.21 -26.73
C CYS A 801 -27.36 -29.04 -27.43
N ALA A 802 -28.42 -28.55 -26.78
CA ALA A 802 -29.22 -27.46 -27.33
C ALA A 802 -28.54 -26.09 -27.18
N ALA A 803 -28.67 -25.26 -28.21
CA ALA A 803 -28.31 -23.84 -28.19
C ALA A 803 -29.24 -23.05 -27.22
N PRO A 804 -28.81 -21.89 -26.68
CA PRO A 804 -27.54 -21.20 -26.98
C PRO A 804 -26.33 -21.81 -26.24
N HIS A 805 -25.21 -21.93 -26.95
CA HIS A 805 -23.97 -22.51 -26.42
C HIS A 805 -23.01 -21.42 -25.92
N TRP A 806 -22.35 -21.71 -24.80
CA TRP A 806 -21.28 -20.89 -24.24
C TRP A 806 -20.04 -21.76 -24.08
N LEU A 807 -18.90 -21.39 -24.65
CA LEU A 807 -17.66 -22.14 -24.55
C LEU A 807 -16.72 -21.47 -23.56
N TYR A 808 -16.22 -22.20 -22.56
CA TYR A 808 -15.14 -21.73 -21.71
C TYR A 808 -13.80 -22.36 -22.11
N LEU A 809 -12.77 -21.55 -22.29
CA LEU A 809 -11.41 -22.00 -22.59
C LEU A 809 -10.39 -21.27 -21.72
N ASN A 810 -9.55 -22.02 -21.00
CA ASN A 810 -8.27 -21.48 -20.51
C ASN A 810 -7.26 -21.53 -21.66
N ALA A 811 -6.85 -20.36 -22.16
CA ALA A 811 -5.86 -20.24 -23.23
C ALA A 811 -5.07 -18.92 -23.08
N PRO A 812 -3.78 -18.88 -23.49
CA PRO A 812 -3.05 -19.89 -24.25
C PRO A 812 -2.67 -21.12 -23.42
N ILE A 813 -2.52 -20.93 -22.11
CA ILE A 813 -2.10 -22.00 -21.19
C ILE A 813 -3.33 -22.68 -20.58
N VAL A 814 -3.40 -24.00 -20.77
CA VAL A 814 -4.45 -24.86 -20.22
C VAL A 814 -4.24 -25.07 -18.72
N ASN A 815 -5.29 -24.84 -17.94
CA ASN A 815 -5.36 -25.29 -16.55
C ASN A 815 -6.21 -26.57 -16.50
N PRO A 816 -5.70 -27.69 -15.95
CA PRO A 816 -4.52 -27.82 -15.09
C PRO A 816 -3.23 -28.29 -15.76
N THR A 817 -3.21 -28.69 -17.03
CA THR A 817 -2.06 -29.41 -17.62
C THR A 817 -0.83 -28.56 -17.89
N GLY A 818 -0.98 -27.24 -18.01
CA GLY A 818 0.08 -26.34 -18.44
C GLY A 818 0.42 -26.45 -19.92
N ALA A 819 -0.35 -27.21 -20.71
CA ALA A 819 -0.21 -27.26 -22.17
C ALA A 819 -0.52 -25.90 -22.81
N ALA A 820 0.14 -25.57 -23.91
CA ALA A 820 -0.07 -24.34 -24.65
C ALA A 820 -0.78 -24.61 -25.98
N TYR A 821 -1.81 -23.82 -26.28
CA TYR A 821 -2.37 -23.73 -27.63
C TYR A 821 -1.44 -22.92 -28.53
N SER A 822 -1.19 -23.41 -29.72
CA SER A 822 -0.66 -22.60 -30.82
C SER A 822 -1.73 -21.62 -31.33
N ALA A 823 -1.28 -20.53 -31.96
CA ALA A 823 -2.19 -19.56 -32.59
C ALA A 823 -3.11 -20.21 -33.64
N ALA A 824 -2.60 -21.21 -34.39
CA ALA A 824 -3.38 -21.94 -35.38
C ALA A 824 -4.49 -22.81 -34.76
N GLU A 825 -4.19 -23.50 -33.65
CA GLU A 825 -5.20 -24.30 -32.93
C GLU A 825 -6.30 -23.39 -32.37
N LEU A 826 -5.94 -22.27 -31.76
CA LEU A 826 -6.93 -21.34 -31.20
C LEU A 826 -7.78 -20.70 -32.29
N ALA A 827 -7.18 -20.26 -33.40
CA ALA A 827 -7.92 -19.69 -34.53
C ALA A 827 -8.96 -20.66 -35.10
N GLU A 828 -8.62 -21.94 -35.20
CA GLU A 828 -9.56 -22.95 -35.69
C GLU A 828 -10.72 -23.21 -34.72
N LEU A 829 -10.45 -23.28 -33.41
CA LEU A 829 -11.50 -23.40 -32.39
C LEU A 829 -12.46 -22.20 -32.42
N LEU A 830 -11.92 -20.98 -32.53
CA LEU A 830 -12.71 -19.75 -32.61
C LEU A 830 -13.53 -19.68 -33.89
N ARG A 831 -12.99 -20.16 -35.02
CA ARG A 831 -13.72 -20.26 -36.29
C ARG A 831 -14.93 -21.18 -36.17
N ILE A 832 -14.77 -22.35 -35.53
CA ILE A 832 -15.86 -23.30 -35.29
C ILE A 832 -16.91 -22.69 -34.36
N ALA A 833 -16.48 -22.08 -33.26
CA ALA A 833 -17.36 -21.40 -32.32
C ALA A 833 -18.18 -20.29 -33.02
N SER A 834 -17.54 -19.47 -33.85
CA SER A 834 -18.20 -18.42 -34.62
C SER A 834 -19.22 -18.97 -35.62
N ALA A 835 -18.87 -20.05 -36.34
CA ALA A 835 -19.77 -20.68 -37.31
C ALA A 835 -21.03 -21.26 -36.64
N ALA A 836 -20.89 -21.78 -35.43
CA ALA A 836 -21.98 -22.34 -34.63
C ALA A 836 -22.68 -21.30 -33.71
N ARG A 837 -22.32 -20.01 -33.79
CA ARG A 837 -22.84 -18.92 -32.92
C ARG A 837 -22.67 -19.22 -31.41
N VAL A 838 -21.56 -19.83 -31.06
CA VAL A 838 -21.17 -20.10 -29.67
C VAL A 838 -20.56 -18.83 -29.09
N LYS A 839 -21.01 -18.44 -27.89
CA LYS A 839 -20.39 -17.35 -27.12
C LYS A 839 -19.13 -17.87 -26.46
N VAL A 840 -17.97 -17.27 -26.75
CA VAL A 840 -16.68 -17.76 -26.24
C VAL A 840 -16.25 -16.93 -25.02
N ILE A 841 -15.93 -17.61 -23.92
CA ILE A 841 -15.25 -17.06 -22.75
C ILE A 841 -13.81 -17.56 -22.77
N LEU A 842 -12.89 -16.68 -23.14
CA LEU A 842 -11.46 -16.93 -23.16
C LEU A 842 -10.82 -16.43 -21.87
N ASP A 843 -10.45 -17.34 -20.98
CA ASP A 843 -9.76 -17.03 -19.74
C ASP A 843 -8.25 -17.07 -19.92
N THR A 844 -7.68 -15.87 -19.91
CA THR A 844 -6.27 -15.57 -20.18
C THR A 844 -5.45 -15.38 -18.91
N VAL A 845 -5.96 -15.74 -17.73
CA VAL A 845 -5.34 -15.42 -16.42
C VAL A 845 -3.92 -15.99 -16.23
N PHE A 846 -3.53 -17.01 -17.00
CA PHE A 846 -2.17 -17.60 -16.99
C PHE A 846 -1.23 -17.01 -18.04
N THR A 847 -1.67 -16.05 -18.86
CA THR A 847 -0.81 -15.35 -19.82
C THR A 847 0.34 -14.65 -19.08
N GLY A 848 1.56 -14.74 -19.62
CA GLY A 848 2.76 -14.16 -18.97
C GLY A 848 3.49 -15.14 -18.05
N LEU A 849 3.03 -16.40 -17.99
CA LEU A 849 3.64 -17.50 -17.22
C LEU A 849 4.14 -18.64 -18.13
N ASP A 850 4.46 -18.34 -19.38
CA ASP A 850 5.01 -19.28 -20.36
C ASP A 850 6.38 -19.81 -19.91
N HIS A 851 6.64 -21.10 -20.10
CA HIS A 851 7.93 -21.73 -19.83
C HIS A 851 8.84 -21.64 -21.05
N ALA A 852 10.12 -21.31 -20.83
CA ALA A 852 11.11 -21.39 -21.89
C ALA A 852 11.27 -22.85 -22.39
N PRO A 853 11.45 -23.08 -23.70
CA PRO A 853 11.64 -24.44 -24.25
C PRO A 853 12.84 -25.16 -23.62
N ARG A 854 12.70 -26.46 -23.29
CA ARG A 854 13.77 -27.33 -22.73
C ARG A 854 15.00 -27.48 -23.65
N HIS A 855 14.91 -27.13 -24.93
CA HIS A 855 15.99 -27.24 -25.91
C HIS A 855 16.69 -25.91 -26.20
N THR A 856 17.20 -25.25 -25.15
CA THR A 856 18.26 -24.25 -25.31
C THR A 856 19.60 -24.94 -25.04
N GLY A 857 20.17 -25.54 -26.09
CA GLY A 857 21.50 -26.15 -26.02
C GLY A 857 22.58 -25.12 -25.64
N ALA A 858 23.80 -25.58 -25.37
CA ALA A 858 24.96 -24.75 -24.96
C ALA A 858 25.35 -23.60 -25.94
N ASN A 859 24.63 -23.43 -27.05
CA ASN A 859 24.82 -22.39 -28.07
C ASN A 859 23.68 -21.37 -28.16
N THR A 860 22.71 -21.35 -27.23
CA THR A 860 21.65 -20.33 -27.24
C THR A 860 22.20 -18.98 -26.78
N THR A 861 22.05 -17.94 -27.61
CA THR A 861 22.53 -16.59 -27.24
C THR A 861 21.61 -15.93 -26.20
N PRO A 862 22.11 -14.98 -25.39
CA PRO A 862 21.26 -14.19 -24.49
C PRO A 862 20.07 -13.52 -25.19
N GLU A 863 20.22 -13.08 -26.46
CA GLU A 863 19.10 -12.50 -27.22
C GLU A 863 18.02 -13.55 -27.58
N GLN A 864 18.39 -14.81 -27.83
CA GLN A 864 17.43 -15.88 -28.10
C GLN A 864 16.66 -16.31 -26.83
N LEU A 865 17.30 -16.25 -25.66
CA LEU A 865 16.64 -16.42 -24.36
C LEU A 865 15.71 -15.23 -24.05
N ALA A 866 16.11 -14.00 -24.38
CA ALA A 866 15.28 -12.82 -24.22
C ALA A 866 14.06 -12.82 -25.16
N GLY A 867 14.22 -13.29 -26.40
CA GLY A 867 13.11 -13.46 -27.36
C GLY A 867 12.16 -14.62 -27.03
N ALA A 868 12.66 -15.70 -26.44
CA ALA A 868 11.84 -16.83 -25.97
C ALA A 868 11.09 -16.55 -24.65
N SER A 869 11.39 -15.45 -23.97
CA SER A 869 10.77 -15.04 -22.70
C SER A 869 9.56 -14.12 -22.86
N GLN A 870 9.27 -13.68 -24.10
CA GLN A 870 8.07 -12.91 -24.44
C GLN A 870 6.92 -13.88 -24.74
N PRO A 871 5.70 -13.69 -24.19
CA PRO A 871 4.55 -14.48 -24.59
C PRO A 871 4.36 -14.37 -26.10
N ALA A 872 4.27 -15.50 -26.81
CA ALA A 872 3.94 -15.47 -28.23
C ALA A 872 2.56 -14.79 -28.36
N PRO A 873 2.39 -13.77 -29.24
CA PRO A 873 1.09 -13.17 -29.44
C PRO A 873 0.11 -14.27 -29.87
N LEU A 874 -1.05 -14.33 -29.22
CA LEU A 874 -2.06 -15.37 -29.42
C LEU A 874 -2.70 -15.39 -30.82
N GLY A 875 -2.25 -14.52 -31.73
CA GLY A 875 -2.86 -14.24 -33.02
C GLY A 875 -3.95 -13.19 -32.91
N ASP A 876 -4.54 -12.84 -34.05
CA ASP A 876 -5.65 -11.90 -34.15
C ASP A 876 -6.94 -12.55 -33.62
N LEU A 877 -7.38 -12.14 -32.42
CA LEU A 877 -8.63 -12.59 -31.79
C LEU A 877 -9.87 -11.80 -32.25
N SER A 878 -9.81 -11.03 -33.34
CA SER A 878 -10.97 -10.30 -33.88
C SER A 878 -11.98 -11.18 -34.63
N ALA A 879 -11.59 -12.41 -34.99
CA ALA A 879 -12.39 -13.35 -35.78
C ALA A 879 -13.74 -13.81 -35.16
N PRO A 880 -13.86 -14.13 -33.85
CA PRO A 880 -15.14 -14.51 -33.26
C PRO A 880 -16.11 -13.32 -33.10
N THR A 881 -17.37 -13.53 -33.50
CA THR A 881 -18.40 -12.48 -33.40
C THR A 881 -18.81 -12.19 -31.95
N GLU A 882 -18.81 -13.20 -31.08
CA GLU A 882 -19.23 -13.12 -29.67
C GLU A 882 -18.14 -13.67 -28.72
N LEU A 883 -17.17 -12.83 -28.37
CA LEU A 883 -16.01 -13.17 -27.53
C LEU A 883 -16.03 -12.34 -26.23
N VAL A 884 -15.70 -13.01 -25.12
CA VAL A 884 -15.31 -12.40 -23.87
C VAL A 884 -13.88 -12.82 -23.54
N VAL A 885 -13.00 -11.86 -23.27
CA VAL A 885 -11.65 -12.10 -22.77
C VAL A 885 -11.61 -11.77 -21.29
N LEU A 886 -11.37 -12.77 -20.44
CA LEU A 886 -11.16 -12.59 -19.00
C LEU A 886 -9.68 -12.63 -18.68
N GLY A 887 -9.24 -11.78 -17.76
CA GLY A 887 -7.87 -11.78 -17.25
C GLY A 887 -7.77 -11.15 -15.87
N GLY A 888 -6.56 -11.13 -15.31
CA GLY A 888 -6.33 -10.52 -14.01
C GLY A 888 -4.90 -10.65 -13.53
N VAL A 889 -4.59 -9.98 -12.43
CA VAL A 889 -3.23 -9.85 -11.91
C VAL A 889 -2.82 -10.98 -10.97
N SER A 890 -3.75 -11.90 -10.69
CA SER A 890 -3.60 -12.89 -9.60
C SER A 890 -2.45 -13.88 -9.80
N LYS A 891 -2.17 -14.28 -11.04
CA LYS A 891 -1.16 -15.30 -11.35
C LYS A 891 0.16 -14.67 -11.77
N GLU A 892 0.17 -13.87 -12.83
CA GLU A 892 1.40 -13.24 -13.34
C GLU A 892 2.10 -12.35 -12.30
N LEU A 893 1.36 -11.51 -11.56
CA LEU A 893 1.94 -10.57 -10.60
C LEU A 893 2.01 -11.11 -9.16
N ALA A 894 1.73 -12.41 -8.95
CA ALA A 894 1.60 -13.01 -7.62
C ALA A 894 0.66 -12.23 -6.67
N ALA A 895 -0.40 -11.65 -7.24
CA ALA A 895 -1.25 -10.64 -6.60
C ALA A 895 -2.68 -11.15 -6.30
N GLY A 896 -2.83 -12.44 -5.97
CA GLY A 896 -4.12 -13.10 -5.82
C GLY A 896 -5.04 -12.42 -4.79
N GLY A 897 -4.51 -12.12 -3.62
CA GLY A 897 -5.21 -11.47 -2.51
C GLY A 897 -5.64 -10.03 -2.77
N LEU A 898 -5.10 -9.35 -3.79
CA LEU A 898 -5.54 -7.99 -4.15
C LEU A 898 -6.94 -7.97 -4.76
N ARG A 899 -7.42 -9.09 -5.30
CA ARG A 899 -8.77 -9.23 -5.87
C ARG A 899 -9.04 -8.23 -7.01
N PHE A 900 -8.27 -8.34 -8.08
CA PHE A 900 -8.50 -7.55 -9.30
C PHE A 900 -8.53 -8.44 -10.54
N GLY A 901 -9.59 -8.32 -11.33
CA GLY A 901 -9.76 -8.96 -12.63
C GLY A 901 -10.43 -8.01 -13.61
N TYR A 902 -10.25 -8.28 -14.90
CA TYR A 902 -10.83 -7.52 -15.99
C TYR A 902 -11.49 -8.45 -17.02
N GLY A 903 -12.50 -7.92 -17.70
CA GLY A 903 -13.24 -8.60 -18.76
C GLY A 903 -13.52 -7.66 -19.92
N TYR A 904 -13.09 -8.03 -21.13
CA TYR A 904 -13.47 -7.36 -22.37
C TYR A 904 -14.55 -8.16 -23.07
N ALA A 905 -15.56 -7.49 -23.64
CA ALA A 905 -16.61 -8.11 -24.45
C ALA A 905 -16.64 -7.54 -25.88
N SER A 906 -16.73 -8.41 -26.88
CA SER A 906 -16.82 -8.00 -28.29
C SER A 906 -18.17 -7.36 -28.64
N THR A 907 -19.26 -7.76 -27.96
CA THR A 907 -20.63 -7.28 -28.23
C THR A 907 -21.26 -6.51 -27.05
N PRO A 908 -22.20 -5.58 -27.30
CA PRO A 908 -22.92 -4.87 -26.25
C PRO A 908 -23.70 -5.79 -25.29
N ASP A 909 -24.23 -6.92 -25.77
CA ASP A 909 -24.98 -7.87 -24.94
C ASP A 909 -24.07 -8.61 -23.96
N LEU A 910 -22.89 -9.05 -24.41
CA LEU A 910 -21.86 -9.61 -23.54
C LEU A 910 -21.30 -8.56 -22.57
N SER A 911 -21.15 -7.32 -23.03
CA SER A 911 -20.73 -6.20 -22.16
C SER A 911 -21.74 -5.96 -21.03
N ARG A 912 -23.06 -5.98 -21.34
CA ARG A 912 -24.12 -5.88 -20.32
C ARG A 912 -24.08 -7.05 -19.34
N ALA A 913 -23.81 -8.27 -19.82
CA ALA A 913 -23.64 -9.44 -18.97
C ALA A 913 -22.41 -9.30 -18.05
N LEU A 914 -21.30 -8.74 -18.52
CA LEU A 914 -20.12 -8.45 -17.68
C LEU A 914 -20.37 -7.34 -16.66
N ALA A 915 -21.11 -6.30 -17.03
CA ALA A 915 -21.45 -5.17 -16.15
C ALA A 915 -22.17 -5.63 -14.86
N GLY A 916 -22.94 -6.72 -14.94
CA GLY A 916 -23.59 -7.35 -13.77
C GLY A 916 -22.61 -7.82 -12.68
N SER A 917 -21.32 -7.94 -12.98
CA SER A 917 -20.28 -8.27 -12.00
C SER A 917 -20.13 -7.20 -10.90
N ALA A 918 -20.60 -5.97 -11.13
CA ALA A 918 -20.63 -4.90 -10.14
C ALA A 918 -21.44 -5.27 -8.89
N ALA A 919 -22.43 -6.17 -8.99
CA ALA A 919 -23.21 -6.67 -7.85
C ALA A 919 -22.35 -7.43 -6.82
N PHE A 920 -21.13 -7.84 -7.19
CA PHE A 920 -20.17 -8.52 -6.32
C PHE A 920 -19.07 -7.59 -5.79
N GLY A 921 -19.13 -6.29 -6.12
CA GLY A 921 -18.15 -5.28 -5.76
C GLY A 921 -17.17 -4.91 -6.88
N VAL A 922 -16.81 -3.64 -6.90
CA VAL A 922 -15.80 -3.06 -7.82
C VAL A 922 -14.53 -2.76 -7.02
N PRO A 923 -13.32 -3.01 -7.56
CA PRO A 923 -12.08 -2.61 -6.91
C PRO A 923 -12.04 -1.11 -6.57
N HIS A 924 -11.69 -0.79 -5.32
CA HIS A 924 -11.58 0.58 -4.82
C HIS A 924 -10.62 1.44 -5.69
N PRO A 925 -10.87 2.76 -5.88
CA PRO A 925 -9.99 3.66 -6.64
C PRO A 925 -8.50 3.55 -6.29
N THR A 926 -8.16 3.38 -5.00
CA THR A 926 -6.77 3.15 -4.54
C THR A 926 -6.11 1.96 -5.21
N LEU A 927 -6.80 0.81 -5.28
CA LEU A 927 -6.27 -0.38 -5.93
C LEU A 927 -6.22 -0.21 -7.45
N ARG A 928 -7.24 0.43 -8.05
CA ARG A 928 -7.26 0.72 -9.50
C ARG A 928 -6.09 1.62 -9.90
N PHE A 929 -5.80 2.67 -9.13
CA PHE A 929 -4.64 3.54 -9.33
C PHE A 929 -3.32 2.76 -9.26
N ALA A 930 -3.13 1.94 -8.22
CA ALA A 930 -1.90 1.15 -8.08
C ALA A 930 -1.70 0.19 -9.27
N LEU A 931 -2.77 -0.42 -9.75
CA LEU A 931 -2.71 -1.34 -10.88
C LEU A 931 -2.56 -0.62 -12.22
N LYS A 932 -3.16 0.55 -12.41
CA LYS A 932 -2.91 1.43 -13.55
C LYS A 932 -1.41 1.70 -13.71
N ARG A 933 -0.76 2.18 -12.65
CA ARG A 933 0.68 2.45 -12.61
C ARG A 933 1.51 1.19 -12.89
N THR A 934 1.11 0.06 -12.32
CA THR A 934 1.79 -1.23 -12.50
C THR A 934 1.66 -1.77 -13.92
N LEU A 935 0.49 -1.63 -14.55
CA LEU A 935 0.25 -2.05 -15.93
C LEU A 935 1.00 -1.16 -16.93
N ALA A 936 1.10 0.15 -16.68
CA ALA A 936 1.95 1.03 -17.47
C ALA A 936 3.42 0.57 -17.45
N GLN A 937 3.95 0.19 -16.28
CA GLN A 937 5.29 -0.38 -16.13
C GLN A 937 5.45 -1.76 -16.78
N LEU A 938 4.37 -2.53 -16.95
CA LEU A 938 4.40 -3.81 -17.67
C LEU A 938 4.49 -3.59 -19.19
N LEU A 939 3.90 -2.51 -19.70
CA LEU A 939 3.93 -2.11 -21.10
C LEU A 939 5.28 -1.48 -21.50
N ASP A 940 6.01 -0.91 -20.56
CA ASP A 940 7.35 -0.35 -20.76
C ASP A 940 8.41 -1.46 -20.97
N PRO A 941 9.12 -1.50 -22.11
CA PRO A 941 10.13 -2.52 -22.40
C PRO A 941 11.38 -2.45 -21.50
N ASP A 942 11.72 -1.27 -20.99
CA ASP A 942 12.95 -1.06 -20.21
C ASP A 942 12.71 -1.16 -18.69
N ALA A 943 11.46 -1.34 -18.28
CA ALA A 943 11.07 -1.41 -16.89
C ALA A 943 11.67 -2.63 -16.17
N ARG A 944 12.14 -2.40 -14.94
CA ARG A 944 12.57 -3.44 -13.98
C ARG A 944 11.52 -4.54 -13.80
N THR A 945 10.24 -4.18 -13.86
CA THR A 945 9.09 -5.09 -13.73
C THR A 945 9.20 -6.30 -14.66
N ARG A 946 9.58 -6.11 -15.93
CA ARG A 946 9.69 -7.21 -16.90
C ARG A 946 10.78 -8.21 -16.51
N ARG A 947 11.94 -7.71 -16.04
CA ARG A 947 13.06 -8.55 -15.59
C ARG A 947 12.65 -9.43 -14.39
N GLU A 948 11.94 -8.86 -13.42
CA GLU A 948 11.43 -9.63 -12.26
C GLU A 948 10.42 -10.71 -12.70
N LEU A 949 9.58 -10.43 -13.70
CA LEU A 949 8.65 -11.42 -14.26
C LEU A 949 9.36 -12.49 -15.11
N ASP A 950 10.42 -12.14 -15.83
CA ASP A 950 11.28 -13.09 -16.55
C ASP A 950 11.98 -14.06 -15.58
N GLU A 951 12.51 -13.54 -14.48
CA GLU A 951 13.12 -14.35 -13.42
C GLU A 951 12.12 -15.33 -12.81
N GLN A 952 10.88 -14.89 -12.59
CA GLN A 952 9.79 -15.74 -12.15
C GLN A 952 9.47 -16.84 -13.16
N ARG A 953 9.32 -16.52 -14.45
CA ARG A 953 9.08 -17.53 -15.50
C ARG A 953 10.20 -18.56 -15.56
N ALA A 954 11.45 -18.10 -15.50
CA ALA A 954 12.63 -18.97 -15.49
C ALA A 954 12.65 -19.89 -14.25
N LEU A 955 12.25 -19.38 -13.07
CA LEU A 955 12.12 -20.18 -11.86
C LEU A 955 11.05 -21.27 -12.01
N LEU A 956 9.86 -20.90 -12.50
CA LEU A 956 8.76 -21.85 -12.70
C LEU A 956 9.13 -22.93 -13.72
N ALA A 957 9.78 -22.57 -14.83
CA ALA A 957 10.25 -23.53 -15.83
C ALA A 957 11.29 -24.51 -15.24
N ARG A 958 12.26 -24.03 -14.45
CA ARG A 958 13.22 -24.90 -13.75
C ARG A 958 12.53 -25.84 -12.76
N ARG A 959 11.57 -25.33 -11.99
CA ARG A 959 10.79 -26.14 -11.03
C ARG A 959 9.93 -27.18 -11.73
N ALA A 960 9.26 -26.82 -12.83
CA ALA A 960 8.51 -27.76 -13.65
C ALA A 960 9.41 -28.90 -14.13
N ALA A 961 10.59 -28.56 -14.67
CA ALA A 961 11.53 -29.56 -15.15
C ALA A 961 11.97 -30.51 -14.04
N LEU A 962 12.40 -29.95 -12.89
CA LEU A 962 12.85 -30.74 -11.75
C LEU A 962 11.73 -31.62 -11.19
N LEU A 963 10.51 -31.09 -11.04
CA LEU A 963 9.38 -31.87 -10.54
C LEU A 963 9.01 -33.00 -11.50
N CYS A 964 9.00 -32.77 -12.82
CA CYS A 964 8.79 -33.83 -13.81
C CYS A 964 9.84 -34.93 -13.70
N ASP A 965 11.11 -34.58 -13.50
CA ASP A 965 12.19 -35.56 -13.37
C ASP A 965 12.03 -36.39 -12.08
N VAL A 966 11.70 -35.75 -10.94
CA VAL A 966 11.41 -36.46 -9.68
C VAL A 966 10.16 -37.33 -9.78
N LEU A 967 9.12 -36.87 -10.46
CA LEU A 967 7.90 -37.65 -10.69
C LEU A 967 8.23 -38.92 -11.48
N ARG A 968 9.03 -38.82 -12.55
CA ARG A 968 9.50 -39.99 -13.32
C ARG A 968 10.37 -40.93 -12.48
N GLU A 969 11.31 -40.39 -11.70
CA GLU A 969 12.11 -41.17 -10.74
C GLU A 969 11.21 -41.97 -9.78
N CYS A 970 10.07 -41.39 -9.37
CA CYS A 970 9.13 -41.99 -8.44
C CYS A 970 8.03 -42.85 -9.12
N GLY A 971 8.18 -43.17 -10.41
CA GLY A 971 7.24 -44.02 -11.14
C GLY A 971 5.94 -43.33 -11.56
N TRP A 972 5.94 -42.01 -11.75
CA TRP A 972 4.83 -41.25 -12.32
C TRP A 972 5.08 -40.89 -13.79
N ASP A 973 4.01 -40.71 -14.55
CA ASP A 973 4.01 -40.20 -15.93
C ASP A 973 3.52 -38.73 -15.95
N PRO A 974 4.42 -37.74 -15.92
CA PRO A 974 4.06 -36.33 -15.99
C PRO A 974 3.78 -35.85 -17.41
N ILE A 975 2.79 -34.97 -17.54
CA ILE A 975 2.60 -34.10 -18.71
C ILE A 975 3.58 -32.94 -18.58
N GLU A 976 4.45 -32.74 -19.57
CA GLU A 976 5.41 -31.62 -19.54
C GLU A 976 4.68 -30.28 -19.76
N PRO A 977 4.64 -29.37 -18.78
CA PRO A 977 3.93 -28.12 -18.94
C PRO A 977 4.75 -27.13 -19.77
N GLN A 978 4.09 -26.46 -20.70
CA GLN A 978 4.64 -25.37 -21.50
C GLN A 978 4.43 -23.99 -20.85
N GLY A 979 3.68 -23.92 -19.74
CA GLY A 979 3.52 -22.70 -18.95
C GLY A 979 2.61 -22.89 -17.74
N GLY A 980 2.33 -21.80 -17.05
CA GLY A 980 1.42 -21.75 -15.91
C GLY A 980 2.11 -22.10 -14.58
N LEU A 981 1.32 -22.64 -13.65
CA LEU A 981 1.77 -22.87 -12.26
C LEU A 981 1.75 -24.35 -11.86
N PHE A 982 1.46 -25.26 -12.79
CA PHE A 982 1.09 -26.63 -12.46
C PHE A 982 1.85 -27.68 -13.28
N VAL A 983 2.03 -28.84 -12.68
CA VAL A 983 2.36 -30.10 -13.36
C VAL A 983 1.24 -31.08 -13.09
N VAL A 984 0.86 -31.85 -14.10
CA VAL A 984 -0.13 -32.92 -13.98
C VAL A 984 0.55 -34.25 -14.27
N ALA A 985 0.30 -35.27 -13.44
CA ALA A 985 0.94 -36.59 -13.62
C ALA A 985 0.04 -37.75 -13.22
N ARG A 986 0.21 -38.88 -13.90
CA ARG A 986 -0.45 -40.15 -13.60
C ARG A 986 0.49 -41.06 -12.78
N PRO A 987 0.05 -41.65 -11.66
CA PRO A 987 0.88 -42.56 -10.88
C PRO A 987 1.00 -43.94 -11.55
N GLY A 988 2.17 -44.56 -11.50
CA GLY A 988 2.44 -45.90 -12.01
C GLY A 988 2.24 -47.04 -10.99
N TYR A 989 1.71 -46.78 -9.80
CA TYR A 989 1.56 -47.78 -8.74
C TYR A 989 0.43 -48.80 -8.94
N GLY A 990 -0.52 -48.51 -9.85
CA GLY A 990 -1.72 -49.32 -10.06
C GLY A 990 -2.74 -49.26 -8.91
N ALA A 991 -3.98 -49.70 -9.18
CA ALA A 991 -5.03 -49.74 -8.17
C ALA A 991 -4.89 -50.99 -7.28
N ARG A 992 -4.26 -50.85 -6.12
CA ARG A 992 -4.02 -51.93 -5.15
C ARG A 992 -4.03 -51.43 -3.72
N THR A 993 -4.18 -52.34 -2.76
CA THR A 993 -4.06 -52.05 -1.33
C THR A 993 -2.63 -52.31 -0.87
N VAL A 994 -2.07 -51.36 -0.13
CA VAL A 994 -0.71 -51.44 0.44
C VAL A 994 -0.78 -51.10 1.93
N GLU A 995 0.04 -51.74 2.74
CA GLU A 995 0.23 -51.38 4.14
C GLU A 995 1.45 -50.46 4.26
N LEU A 996 1.24 -49.23 4.73
CA LEU A 996 2.30 -48.23 4.87
C LEU A 996 2.42 -47.81 6.32
N VAL A 997 3.66 -47.57 6.76
CA VAL A 997 3.95 -47.04 8.10
C VAL A 997 3.70 -45.53 8.10
N THR A 998 2.72 -45.08 8.91
CA THR A 998 2.48 -43.66 9.18
C THR A 998 3.09 -43.27 10.54
N PRO A 999 3.14 -41.97 10.89
CA PRO A 999 3.55 -41.53 12.22
C PRO A 999 2.72 -42.14 13.37
N ASP A 1000 1.46 -42.51 13.11
CA ASP A 1000 0.54 -43.10 14.09
C ASP A 1000 0.57 -44.65 14.08
N GLY A 1001 1.41 -45.26 13.26
CA GLY A 1001 1.55 -46.71 13.09
C GLY A 1001 1.20 -47.22 11.69
N PRO A 1002 1.28 -48.53 11.44
CA PRO A 1002 0.91 -49.13 10.16
C PRO A 1002 -0.57 -48.93 9.84
N ARG A 1003 -0.89 -48.48 8.62
CA ARG A 1003 -2.26 -48.37 8.09
C ARG A 1003 -2.32 -48.89 6.65
N SER A 1004 -3.44 -49.51 6.29
CA SER A 1004 -3.71 -49.95 4.92
C SER A 1004 -4.32 -48.81 4.10
N PHE A 1005 -3.81 -48.60 2.89
CA PHE A 1005 -4.29 -47.60 1.95
C PHE A 1005 -4.57 -48.22 0.57
N HIS A 1006 -5.57 -47.68 -0.13
CA HIS A 1006 -5.85 -48.06 -1.52
C HIS A 1006 -5.25 -47.02 -2.48
N LEU A 1007 -4.21 -47.38 -3.23
CA LEU A 1007 -3.48 -46.46 -4.12
C LEU A 1007 -4.25 -46.06 -5.40
N GLY A 1008 -5.49 -46.53 -5.55
CA GLY A 1008 -6.41 -46.18 -6.65
C GLY A 1008 -7.28 -44.95 -6.36
N ALA A 1009 -8.61 -45.06 -6.57
CA ALA A 1009 -9.63 -44.00 -6.64
C ALA A 1009 -9.71 -43.03 -5.43
N GLY A 1010 -8.70 -42.18 -5.25
CA GLY A 1010 -8.62 -41.13 -4.22
C GLY A 1010 -7.77 -41.49 -2.99
N GLY A 1011 -7.58 -42.78 -2.70
CA GLY A 1011 -6.81 -43.22 -1.52
C GLY A 1011 -5.29 -42.97 -1.63
N LEU A 1012 -4.76 -42.70 -2.84
CA LEU A 1012 -3.36 -42.28 -3.02
C LEU A 1012 -3.07 -40.94 -2.35
N VAL A 1013 -3.98 -39.96 -2.47
CA VAL A 1013 -3.81 -38.63 -1.86
C VAL A 1013 -3.80 -38.74 -0.34
N GLU A 1014 -4.69 -39.57 0.22
CA GLU A 1014 -4.71 -39.86 1.66
C GLU A 1014 -3.44 -40.57 2.11
N ALA A 1015 -2.98 -41.58 1.37
CA ALA A 1015 -1.75 -42.31 1.68
C ALA A 1015 -0.53 -41.38 1.67
N LEU A 1016 -0.41 -40.53 0.64
CA LEU A 1016 0.67 -39.56 0.50
C LEU A 1016 0.67 -38.57 1.67
N PHE A 1017 -0.49 -38.01 2.00
CA PHE A 1017 -0.64 -37.07 3.10
C PHE A 1017 -0.34 -37.73 4.47
N ALA A 1018 -0.92 -38.89 4.76
CA ALA A 1018 -0.78 -39.56 6.05
C ALA A 1018 0.66 -40.04 6.32
N THR A 1019 1.43 -40.37 5.28
CA THR A 1019 2.80 -40.87 5.42
C THR A 1019 3.84 -39.75 5.36
N THR A 1020 3.61 -38.70 4.57
CA THR A 1020 4.63 -37.67 4.27
C THR A 1020 4.23 -36.23 4.58
N GLY A 1021 2.97 -35.96 4.87
CA GLY A 1021 2.44 -34.59 5.07
C GLY A 1021 2.25 -33.80 3.78
N LEU A 1022 2.46 -34.41 2.59
CA LEU A 1022 2.28 -33.76 1.29
C LEU A 1022 0.83 -33.82 0.83
N LEU A 1023 0.26 -32.66 0.52
CA LEU A 1023 -1.10 -32.51 -0.02
C LEU A 1023 -1.07 -32.10 -1.49
N VAL A 1024 -1.82 -32.81 -2.32
CA VAL A 1024 -1.93 -32.61 -3.77
C VAL A 1024 -3.38 -32.78 -4.22
N ASN A 1025 -3.71 -32.39 -5.44
CA ASN A 1025 -5.05 -32.60 -5.99
C ASN A 1025 -5.15 -33.95 -6.70
N GLY A 1026 -6.16 -34.75 -6.38
CA GLY A 1026 -6.42 -36.04 -7.04
C GLY A 1026 -7.34 -35.96 -8.27
N PRO A 1027 -7.66 -37.11 -8.91
CA PRO A 1027 -8.43 -37.17 -10.15
C PRO A 1027 -9.83 -36.55 -10.06
N ALA A 1028 -10.48 -36.68 -8.90
CA ALA A 1028 -11.79 -36.05 -8.66
C ALA A 1028 -11.71 -34.51 -8.66
N TRP A 1029 -10.57 -33.96 -8.24
CA TRP A 1029 -10.30 -32.51 -8.29
C TRP A 1029 -9.92 -32.08 -9.69
N THR A 1030 -9.00 -32.82 -10.33
CA THR A 1030 -8.47 -32.44 -11.65
C THR A 1030 -9.47 -32.63 -12.76
N GLY A 1031 -10.50 -33.47 -12.59
CA GLY A 1031 -11.45 -33.84 -13.65
C GLY A 1031 -10.82 -34.69 -14.76
N ILE A 1032 -9.54 -35.04 -14.63
CA ILE A 1032 -8.78 -35.85 -15.58
C ILE A 1032 -8.60 -37.25 -14.96
N PRO A 1033 -9.03 -38.33 -15.65
CA PRO A 1033 -8.96 -39.68 -15.11
C PRO A 1033 -7.54 -40.05 -14.65
N GLU A 1034 -7.41 -40.52 -13.41
CA GLU A 1034 -6.15 -40.97 -12.77
C GLU A 1034 -5.04 -39.91 -12.58
N HIS A 1035 -5.22 -38.69 -13.06
CA HIS A 1035 -4.18 -37.67 -13.00
C HIS A 1035 -4.29 -36.78 -11.76
N HIS A 1036 -3.13 -36.47 -11.19
CA HIS A 1036 -2.96 -35.61 -10.03
C HIS A 1036 -2.28 -34.31 -10.42
N ARG A 1037 -2.61 -33.21 -9.74
CA ARG A 1037 -2.03 -31.89 -10.01
C ARG A 1037 -1.18 -31.40 -8.85
N PHE A 1038 0.00 -30.90 -9.20
CA PHE A 1038 1.02 -30.36 -8.31
C PHE A 1038 1.27 -28.89 -8.65
N VAL A 1039 1.37 -28.03 -7.63
CA VAL A 1039 1.62 -26.59 -7.78
C VAL A 1039 3.12 -26.28 -7.70
N LEU A 1040 3.62 -25.43 -8.59
CA LEU A 1040 5.03 -25.03 -8.70
C LEU A 1040 5.37 -23.75 -7.92
N SER A 1041 4.37 -22.89 -7.74
CA SER A 1041 4.51 -21.53 -7.23
C SER A 1041 4.38 -21.40 -5.73
N VAL A 1042 5.13 -22.23 -5.00
CA VAL A 1042 5.16 -22.27 -3.53
C VAL A 1042 6.50 -21.71 -2.99
N PRO A 1043 6.63 -21.41 -1.69
CA PRO A 1043 7.92 -21.08 -1.08
C PRO A 1043 8.97 -22.17 -1.34
N GLN A 1044 10.25 -21.79 -1.45
CA GLN A 1044 11.35 -22.72 -1.79
C GLN A 1044 11.39 -23.93 -0.83
N GLU A 1045 11.25 -23.69 0.47
CA GLU A 1045 11.25 -24.74 1.50
C GLU A 1045 10.12 -25.76 1.29
N VAL A 1046 8.93 -25.30 0.90
CA VAL A 1046 7.78 -26.17 0.62
C VAL A 1046 8.02 -26.99 -0.65
N PHE A 1047 8.60 -26.38 -1.70
CA PHE A 1047 8.90 -27.07 -2.95
C PHE A 1047 9.93 -28.19 -2.73
N ASP A 1048 11.05 -27.88 -2.08
CA ASP A 1048 12.11 -28.87 -1.80
C ASP A 1048 11.62 -29.97 -0.85
N GLY A 1049 10.84 -29.60 0.17
CA GLY A 1049 10.18 -30.55 1.06
C GLY A 1049 9.24 -31.51 0.32
N ALA A 1050 8.46 -31.00 -0.65
CA ALA A 1050 7.55 -31.82 -1.44
C ALA A 1050 8.29 -32.81 -2.35
N LEU A 1051 9.41 -32.41 -2.96
CA LEU A 1051 10.25 -33.33 -3.74
C LEU A 1051 10.82 -34.45 -2.87
N ALA A 1052 11.28 -34.12 -1.66
CA ALA A 1052 11.75 -35.11 -0.69
C ALA A 1052 10.62 -36.04 -0.23
N ALA A 1053 9.41 -35.50 0.00
CA ALA A 1053 8.22 -36.25 0.36
C ALA A 1053 7.82 -37.26 -0.73
N LEU A 1054 7.81 -36.86 -2.01
CA LEU A 1054 7.54 -37.76 -3.14
C LEU A 1054 8.51 -38.94 -3.18
N ARG A 1055 9.82 -38.67 -3.08
CA ARG A 1055 10.84 -39.74 -3.04
C ARG A 1055 10.70 -40.65 -1.83
N ARG A 1056 10.33 -40.10 -0.67
CA ARG A 1056 10.09 -40.88 0.54
C ARG A 1056 8.86 -41.78 0.39
N PHE A 1057 7.76 -41.25 -0.14
CA PHE A 1057 6.56 -42.02 -0.42
C PHE A 1057 6.86 -43.18 -1.38
N HIS A 1058 7.59 -42.90 -2.46
CA HIS A 1058 7.98 -43.93 -3.42
C HIS A 1058 8.74 -45.08 -2.76
N ARG A 1059 9.77 -44.78 -1.95
CA ARG A 1059 10.53 -45.79 -1.21
C ARG A 1059 9.65 -46.63 -0.27
N LEU A 1060 8.70 -46.00 0.43
CA LEU A 1060 7.77 -46.72 1.32
C LEU A 1060 6.91 -47.71 0.54
N VAL A 1061 6.46 -47.35 -0.67
CA VAL A 1061 5.70 -48.26 -1.54
C VAL A 1061 6.60 -49.39 -2.06
N GLU A 1062 7.85 -49.11 -2.45
CA GLU A 1062 8.81 -50.15 -2.85
C GLU A 1062 9.17 -51.11 -1.72
N ASP A 1063 9.35 -50.61 -0.50
CA ASP A 1063 9.62 -51.41 0.69
C ASP A 1063 8.43 -52.34 1.00
N ALA A 1064 7.21 -51.81 0.92
CA ALA A 1064 6.00 -52.62 1.09
C ALA A 1064 5.85 -53.69 0.00
N ASP A 1065 6.23 -53.39 -1.25
CA ASP A 1065 6.23 -54.36 -2.34
C ASP A 1065 7.29 -55.46 -2.11
N ARG A 1066 8.48 -55.09 -1.62
CA ARG A 1066 9.54 -56.06 -1.23
C ARG A 1066 9.07 -56.97 -0.09
N ASP A 1067 8.53 -56.39 0.98
CA ASP A 1067 8.01 -57.14 2.14
C ASP A 1067 6.87 -58.08 1.76
N ALA A 1068 6.01 -57.67 0.82
CA ALA A 1068 4.94 -58.52 0.29
C ALA A 1068 5.49 -59.69 -0.54
N MET A 1069 6.56 -59.46 -1.31
CA MET A 1069 7.23 -60.47 -2.11
C MET A 1069 8.00 -61.49 -1.25
N ASP A 1070 8.67 -61.02 -0.19
CA ASP A 1070 9.38 -61.89 0.77
C ASP A 1070 8.42 -62.72 1.64
N LYS A 1071 7.16 -62.30 1.77
CA LYS A 1071 6.07 -63.02 2.48
C LYS A 1071 5.20 -63.87 1.55
N ALA A 1072 5.42 -63.84 0.23
CA ALA A 1072 4.70 -64.69 -0.71
C ALA A 1072 5.23 -66.14 -0.62
N PRO A 1073 4.36 -67.15 -0.42
CA PRO A 1073 4.78 -68.54 -0.16
C PRO A 1073 5.43 -69.24 -1.35
#